data_AF-D1J806-F1
#
_entry.id   AF-D1J806-F1
#
_cell.length_a   1.000
_cell.length_b   1.000
_cell.length_c   1.000
_cell.angle_alpha   90.00
_cell.angle_beta   90.00
_cell.angle_gamma   90.00
#
_symmetry.space_group_name_H-M   'P 1'
#
loop_
_entity.id
_entity.type
_entity.pdbx_description
1 polymer ?
#
loop_
_entity_poly.entity_id
_entity_poly.type
_entity_poly.pdbx_seq_one_letter_code
_entity_poly.pdbx_strand_id
1 'polypeptide(L)'
;MAKNQKYNLNDEIKYVALGDSFAAGFNSKVGFNTNGKLSNGNIDGLGYPSFLALKLRDLNYRLTSFYNLAIPAGNLDIIYALTSNNENDLIANSKSLDLLQSIDWHVSNPSKNFFDEFFLNWNISKKNFSFYKETISKANFITITAGFSDLIFKMPFYKLTNLITAKNETKTNLIIEIKKDFENIGKEIISKYQKLVEYIQKINPLANIVVTNYAKPFMALQDLINSIYISSSYNNEFDLVEMIQDLLNNVAKEVAKKCQCLYVDIYEEKYWKEHQNYLYENLFSWFCTEKGYKKVAYYLLAKLSLTSEFKMSNLIQYCSDSKYWNETLENQDQQLFSLYNNDLDLLENIYGINKNFNILIDSKLEISLKRYLYKHLNNSEFIQLINRYSSYDIHNIAWHYLKNKFFGAKTKYEFYKLIDAFLSNETNSKAIFLTLFKDGKIDDILFRLQSRLEDVLLTKKTIINFDLREQWNYILGNYQYLIYDVFKQFFSAGIIEENKEEIKKIALTFAKESLNTDLLMFLFSFNDNQKYIEIKKFLSQLNTFKEFIYFIVETLLNYSDIYAKLKTFDELWTNLIVNNKYNLIYLLDKAFIEISKDEEIQETINFILNTYFSKQNCQELKPRDKKIASENIKYILETFKNHSYFLNNLFNHFINKIKTISPYNLIVKTKKLNSIFKLRNIIIFDRYVLSSLKISKAILVLISIKNKNKL
;
A
#
# COMPACT_ATOMS: atom_id res chain seq x y z
N MET A 1 47.14 -9.21 -2.86
CA MET A 1 46.10 -9.73 -1.97
C MET A 1 46.66 -9.77 -0.56
N ALA A 2 46.19 -8.90 0.33
CA ALA A 2 46.40 -9.13 1.76
C ALA A 2 45.58 -10.38 2.13
N LYS A 3 46.20 -11.38 2.76
CA LYS A 3 45.47 -12.55 3.25
C LYS A 3 44.53 -12.09 4.37
N ASN A 4 43.25 -12.41 4.27
CA ASN A 4 42.28 -12.17 5.34
C ASN A 4 42.74 -12.86 6.63
N GLN A 5 42.54 -12.21 7.77
CA GLN A 5 42.90 -12.79 9.05
C GLN A 5 41.85 -13.84 9.44
N LYS A 6 42.27 -15.09 9.61
CA LYS A 6 41.39 -16.17 10.10
C LYS A 6 41.23 -16.04 11.62
N TYR A 7 40.00 -16.20 12.10
CA TYR A 7 39.62 -16.24 13.51
C TYR A 7 39.54 -17.69 14.00
N ASN A 8 40.35 -17.97 15.00
CA ASN A 8 40.25 -19.16 15.82
C ASN A 8 39.38 -18.88 17.05
N LEU A 9 39.03 -19.94 17.78
CA LEU A 9 38.25 -19.87 19.02
C LEU A 9 38.77 -18.85 20.06
N ASN A 10 40.09 -18.70 20.15
CA ASN A 10 40.73 -17.84 21.15
C ASN A 10 40.84 -16.37 20.73
N ASP A 11 40.59 -16.05 19.46
CA ASP A 11 40.72 -14.70 18.93
C ASP A 11 39.54 -13.84 19.39
N GLU A 12 39.84 -12.63 19.85
CA GLU A 12 38.79 -11.65 20.17
C GLU A 12 38.08 -11.24 18.88
N ILE A 13 36.75 -11.38 18.84
CA ILE A 13 35.94 -10.84 17.74
C ILE A 13 35.29 -9.55 18.22
N LYS A 14 35.46 -8.48 17.43
CA LYS A 14 34.83 -7.17 17.58
C LYS A 14 34.01 -6.93 16.32
N TYR A 15 32.73 -7.29 16.39
CA TYR A 15 31.84 -7.35 15.23
C TYR A 15 31.03 -6.05 15.08
N VAL A 16 31.07 -5.46 13.89
CA VAL A 16 30.19 -4.35 13.52
C VAL A 16 29.41 -4.71 12.26
N ALA A 17 28.09 -4.48 12.28
CA ALA A 17 27.29 -4.53 11.07
C ALA A 17 26.89 -3.12 10.63
N LEU A 18 27.01 -2.87 9.33
CA LEU A 18 26.63 -1.64 8.66
C LEU A 18 25.64 -1.96 7.55
N GLY A 19 24.82 -0.99 7.16
CA GLY A 19 23.88 -1.21 6.09
C GLY A 19 22.64 -0.35 6.17
N ASP A 20 21.65 -0.72 5.37
CA ASP A 20 20.33 -0.12 5.36
C ASP A 20 19.31 -0.95 6.18
N SER A 21 18.02 -0.72 5.93
CA SER A 21 16.89 -1.37 6.61
C SER A 21 16.99 -2.89 6.67
N PHE A 22 17.58 -3.56 5.68
CA PHE A 22 17.71 -5.02 5.71
C PHE A 22 18.68 -5.49 6.79
N ALA A 23 19.87 -4.88 6.85
CA ALA A 23 20.86 -5.17 7.89
C ALA A 23 20.40 -4.69 9.27
N ALA A 24 19.64 -3.60 9.34
CA ALA A 24 19.00 -3.10 10.56
C ALA A 24 17.92 -4.06 11.11
N GLY A 25 17.55 -5.11 10.36
CA GLY A 25 16.57 -6.10 10.78
C GLY A 25 15.13 -5.56 10.72
N PHE A 26 14.80 -4.74 9.73
CA PHE A 26 13.42 -4.29 9.53
C PHE A 26 12.49 -5.49 9.31
N ASN A 27 11.55 -5.67 10.22
CA ASN A 27 10.58 -6.75 10.17
C ASN A 27 9.17 -6.16 10.17
N SER A 28 8.43 -6.35 9.08
CA SER A 28 7.09 -5.78 8.93
C SER A 28 6.04 -6.35 9.89
N LYS A 29 6.35 -7.43 10.63
CA LYS A 29 5.54 -7.87 11.77
C LYS A 29 5.63 -6.91 12.95
N VAL A 30 6.85 -6.45 13.21
CA VAL A 30 7.19 -5.47 14.25
C VAL A 30 6.80 -4.06 13.79
N GLY A 31 7.05 -3.79 12.50
CA GLY A 31 6.89 -2.48 11.85
C GLY A 31 8.06 -1.54 11.98
N PHE A 32 9.14 -1.99 12.60
CA PHE A 32 10.35 -1.22 12.82
C PHE A 32 11.58 -2.11 12.62
N ASN A 33 12.74 -1.48 12.61
CA ASN A 33 14.03 -2.15 12.71
C ASN A 33 14.20 -2.84 14.06
N THR A 34 15.08 -3.82 14.08
CA THR A 34 15.39 -4.62 15.27
C THR A 34 16.90 -4.71 15.44
N ASN A 35 17.56 -3.54 15.42
CA ASN A 35 18.99 -3.42 15.67
C ASN A 35 19.35 -4.06 17.02
N GLY A 36 20.59 -4.50 17.10
CA GLY A 36 21.10 -5.20 18.27
C GLY A 36 22.56 -4.89 18.57
N LYS A 37 22.96 -5.20 19.79
CA LYS A 37 24.30 -5.05 20.34
C LYS A 37 24.56 -6.11 21.40
N LEU A 38 25.83 -6.32 21.73
CA LEU A 38 26.21 -7.10 22.91
C LEU A 38 26.22 -6.19 24.14
N SER A 39 25.46 -6.54 25.17
CA SER A 39 25.39 -5.82 26.44
C SER A 39 25.24 -6.80 27.61
N ASN A 40 26.15 -6.75 28.57
CA ASN A 40 26.16 -7.64 29.75
C ASN A 40 26.07 -9.14 29.38
N GLY A 41 26.76 -9.56 28.31
CA GLY A 41 26.77 -10.95 27.82
C GLY A 41 25.54 -11.36 26.99
N ASN A 42 24.51 -10.52 26.92
CA ASN A 42 23.31 -10.75 26.11
C ASN A 42 23.39 -9.99 24.78
N ILE A 43 22.82 -10.58 23.73
CA ILE A 43 22.66 -9.92 22.43
C ILE A 43 21.18 -9.69 22.22
N ASP A 44 20.82 -8.46 21.91
CA ASP A 44 19.48 -8.05 21.50
C ASP A 44 19.37 -7.92 19.97
N GLY A 45 18.17 -7.58 19.48
CA GLY A 45 17.85 -7.46 18.06
C GLY A 45 17.48 -8.77 17.33
N LEU A 46 16.74 -8.65 16.23
CA LEU A 46 16.18 -9.76 15.44
C LEU A 46 16.59 -9.71 13.96
N GLY A 47 17.57 -8.88 13.62
CA GLY A 47 18.19 -8.87 12.29
C GLY A 47 19.23 -9.99 12.11
N TYR A 48 19.64 -10.24 10.86
CA TYR A 48 20.68 -11.23 10.58
C TYR A 48 21.99 -10.96 11.33
N PRO A 49 22.44 -9.71 11.55
CA PRO A 49 23.66 -9.46 12.32
C PRO A 49 23.56 -9.96 13.76
N SER A 50 22.40 -9.75 14.41
CA SER A 50 22.17 -10.23 15.78
C SER A 50 22.17 -11.75 15.85
N PHE A 51 21.52 -12.42 14.90
CA PHE A 51 21.53 -13.89 14.85
C PHE A 51 22.93 -14.45 14.54
N LEU A 52 23.74 -13.77 13.73
CA LEU A 52 25.13 -14.16 13.47
C LEU A 52 25.96 -14.02 14.75
N ALA A 53 25.86 -12.86 15.44
CA ALA A 53 26.55 -12.62 16.69
C ALA A 53 26.17 -13.64 17.77
N LEU A 54 24.86 -13.95 17.90
CA LEU A 54 24.35 -14.98 18.80
C LEU A 54 24.97 -16.32 18.48
N LYS A 55 25.01 -16.70 17.20
CA LYS A 55 25.53 -18.00 16.80
C LYS A 55 27.04 -18.11 16.98
N LEU A 56 27.80 -17.06 16.70
CA LEU A 56 29.24 -17.02 17.01
C LEU A 56 29.50 -17.28 18.50
N ARG A 57 28.75 -16.60 19.38
CA ARG A 57 28.86 -16.80 20.83
C ARG A 57 28.47 -18.22 21.25
N ASP A 58 27.37 -18.75 20.71
CA ASP A 58 26.88 -20.09 21.04
C ASP A 58 27.84 -21.21 20.56
N LEU A 59 28.70 -20.92 19.56
CA LEU A 59 29.80 -21.78 19.11
C LEU A 59 31.12 -21.53 19.88
N ASN A 60 31.07 -20.80 21.00
CA ASN A 60 32.20 -20.45 21.86
C ASN A 60 33.28 -19.54 21.23
N TYR A 61 32.97 -18.80 20.16
CA TYR A 61 33.85 -17.71 19.77
C TYR A 61 33.85 -16.61 20.82
N ARG A 62 35.04 -16.03 21.06
CA ARG A 62 35.23 -14.91 21.99
C ARG A 62 34.74 -13.58 21.39
N LEU A 63 33.42 -13.46 21.23
CA LEU A 63 32.76 -12.21 20.84
C LEU A 63 32.84 -11.18 21.97
N THR A 64 33.77 -10.24 21.87
CA THR A 64 34.04 -9.21 22.89
C THR A 64 33.21 -7.95 22.72
N SER A 65 32.79 -7.65 21.49
CA SER A 65 31.85 -6.56 21.21
C SER A 65 31.04 -6.86 19.95
N PHE A 66 29.79 -6.39 19.94
CA PHE A 66 28.91 -6.43 18.78
C PHE A 66 28.04 -5.18 18.75
N TYR A 67 27.98 -4.52 17.60
CA TYR A 67 27.06 -3.42 17.32
C TYR A 67 26.49 -3.54 15.90
N ASN A 68 25.16 -3.63 15.80
CA ASN A 68 24.46 -3.46 14.53
C ASN A 68 24.15 -1.98 14.32
N LEU A 69 25.09 -1.29 13.67
CA LEU A 69 25.00 0.13 13.37
C LEU A 69 24.30 0.40 12.02
N ALA A 70 23.67 -0.59 11.40
CA ALA A 70 22.89 -0.40 10.18
C ALA A 70 21.73 0.60 10.39
N ILE A 71 21.53 1.49 9.43
CA ILE A 71 20.63 2.64 9.56
C ILE A 71 19.26 2.30 8.97
N PRO A 72 18.17 2.28 9.77
CA PRO A 72 16.82 2.12 9.24
C PRO A 72 16.49 3.23 8.25
N ALA A 73 15.96 2.86 7.08
CA ALA A 73 15.74 3.76 5.94
C ALA A 73 16.99 4.56 5.48
N GLY A 74 18.20 4.13 5.87
CA GLY A 74 19.45 4.80 5.50
C GLY A 74 19.89 4.50 4.07
N ASN A 75 20.39 5.53 3.39
CA ASN A 75 21.11 5.40 2.12
C ASN A 75 22.63 5.40 2.35
N LEU A 76 23.40 5.13 1.29
CA LEU A 76 24.86 5.14 1.36
C LEU A 76 25.46 6.49 1.77
N ASP A 77 24.79 7.61 1.47
CA ASP A 77 25.28 8.95 1.81
C ASP A 77 25.27 9.20 3.33
N ILE A 78 24.17 8.87 4.03
CA ILE A 78 24.12 9.02 5.49
C ILE A 78 25.05 8.03 6.20
N ILE A 79 25.14 6.79 5.69
CA ILE A 79 26.06 5.79 6.24
C ILE A 79 27.51 6.29 6.10
N TYR A 80 27.86 6.88 4.96
CA TYR A 80 29.16 7.50 4.75
C TYR A 80 29.39 8.69 5.68
N ALA A 81 28.42 9.60 5.83
CA ALA A 81 28.52 10.78 6.69
C ALA A 81 28.78 10.41 8.17
N LEU A 82 28.08 9.39 8.67
CA LEU A 82 28.28 8.86 10.02
C LEU A 82 29.65 8.16 10.17
N THR A 83 30.07 7.40 9.14
CA THR A 83 31.36 6.71 9.13
C THR A 83 32.53 7.70 9.08
N SER A 84 32.42 8.74 8.26
CA SER A 84 33.44 9.79 8.14
C SER A 84 33.46 10.71 9.35
N ASN A 85 32.29 10.83 10.02
CA ASN A 85 32.00 11.80 11.06
C ASN A 85 32.40 13.21 10.64
N ASN A 86 32.15 13.54 9.36
CA ASN A 86 32.41 14.85 8.79
C ASN A 86 31.18 15.75 8.99
N GLU A 87 31.37 16.91 9.60
CA GLU A 87 30.28 17.84 9.92
C GLU A 87 29.50 18.30 8.69
N ASN A 88 30.18 18.62 7.57
CA ASN A 88 29.50 19.06 6.35
C ASN A 88 28.65 17.95 5.73
N ASP A 89 29.18 16.72 5.69
CA ASP A 89 28.44 15.57 5.17
C ASP A 89 27.22 15.25 6.07
N LEU A 90 27.36 15.39 7.39
CA LEU A 90 26.25 15.21 8.35
C LEU A 90 25.18 16.29 8.20
N ILE A 91 25.58 17.56 8.03
CA ILE A 91 24.65 18.68 7.76
C ILE A 91 23.88 18.44 6.45
N ALA A 92 24.58 18.01 5.39
CA ALA A 92 23.96 17.68 4.11
C ALA A 92 22.95 16.53 4.21
N ASN A 93 23.10 15.66 5.21
CA ASN A 93 22.20 14.53 5.50
C ASN A 93 21.32 14.74 6.75
N SER A 94 21.11 15.98 7.18
CA SER A 94 20.31 16.31 8.39
C SER A 94 18.91 15.70 8.38
N LYS A 95 18.17 15.74 7.26
CA LYS A 95 16.85 15.08 7.16
C LYS A 95 16.91 13.56 7.40
N SER A 96 17.98 12.91 6.96
CA SER A 96 18.18 11.47 7.21
C SER A 96 18.48 11.21 8.70
N LEU A 97 19.17 12.14 9.38
CA LEU A 97 19.38 12.09 10.83
C LEU A 97 18.07 12.32 11.60
N ASP A 98 17.25 13.28 11.18
CA ASP A 98 15.94 13.57 11.78
C ASP A 98 15.00 12.35 11.64
N LEU A 99 15.03 11.69 10.47
CA LEU A 99 14.29 10.44 10.25
C LEU A 99 14.79 9.34 11.18
N LEU A 100 16.11 9.13 11.25
CA LEU A 100 16.71 8.11 12.11
C LEU A 100 16.34 8.34 13.58
N GLN A 101 16.46 9.57 14.06
CA GLN A 101 16.06 9.97 15.41
C GLN A 101 14.57 9.72 15.67
N SER A 102 13.71 10.08 14.71
CA SER A 102 12.26 9.91 14.84
C SER A 102 11.85 8.43 14.88
N ILE A 103 12.55 7.56 14.14
CA ILE A 103 12.38 6.10 14.20
C ILE A 103 12.89 5.57 15.54
N ASP A 104 14.05 6.04 15.99
CA ASP A 104 14.69 5.59 17.23
C ASP A 104 13.85 5.98 18.46
N TRP A 105 13.19 7.13 18.47
CA TRP A 105 12.36 7.57 19.60
C TRP A 105 10.90 7.09 19.53
N HIS A 106 10.48 6.44 18.44
CA HIS A 106 9.07 6.13 18.23
C HIS A 106 8.53 5.18 19.31
N VAL A 107 7.37 5.50 19.90
CA VAL A 107 6.81 4.78 21.05
C VAL A 107 6.52 3.30 20.75
N SER A 108 6.10 3.00 19.53
CA SER A 108 5.77 1.65 19.06
C SER A 108 6.99 0.83 18.63
N ASN A 109 8.16 1.45 18.49
CA ASN A 109 9.39 0.74 18.15
C ASN A 109 9.88 -0.05 19.38
N PRO A 110 9.93 -1.40 19.36
CA PRO A 110 10.41 -2.17 20.50
C PRO A 110 11.92 -2.03 20.72
N SER A 111 12.67 -1.59 19.71
CA SER A 111 14.10 -1.28 19.76
C SER A 111 14.38 0.23 19.87
N LYS A 112 13.44 0.99 20.43
CA LYS A 112 13.60 2.43 20.62
C LYS A 112 14.80 2.79 21.51
N ASN A 113 15.34 3.98 21.30
CA ASN A 113 16.51 4.56 21.97
C ASN A 113 17.82 3.78 21.73
N PHE A 114 17.89 2.92 20.70
CA PHE A 114 19.10 2.19 20.37
C PHE A 114 20.23 3.15 19.96
N PHE A 115 19.93 4.11 19.08
CA PHE A 115 20.93 5.09 18.64
C PHE A 115 21.12 6.23 19.64
N ASP A 116 20.08 6.59 20.39
CA ASP A 116 20.12 7.64 21.42
C ASP A 116 21.22 7.39 22.47
N GLU A 117 21.40 6.12 22.86
CA GLU A 117 22.46 5.69 23.77
C GLU A 117 23.88 6.04 23.28
N PHE A 118 24.05 6.14 21.96
CA PHE A 118 25.35 6.43 21.33
C PHE A 118 25.48 7.87 20.84
N PHE A 119 24.39 8.48 20.38
CA PHE A 119 24.38 9.80 19.77
C PHE A 119 23.99 10.93 20.74
N LEU A 120 23.72 10.60 22.01
CA LEU A 120 23.48 11.56 23.09
C LEU A 120 22.41 12.59 22.67
N ASN A 121 22.76 13.86 22.54
CA ASN A 121 21.85 14.94 22.14
C ASN A 121 21.68 15.12 20.62
N TRP A 122 22.10 14.16 19.79
CA TRP A 122 22.02 14.21 18.31
C TRP A 122 22.59 15.50 17.69
N ASN A 123 23.56 16.13 18.36
CA ASN A 123 24.07 17.43 17.98
C ASN A 123 25.34 17.27 17.14
N ILE A 124 25.25 17.64 15.86
CA ILE A 124 26.35 17.55 14.89
C ILE A 124 27.56 18.37 15.37
N SER A 125 27.37 19.61 15.80
CA SER A 125 28.46 20.52 16.23
C SER A 125 29.22 20.03 17.47
N LYS A 126 28.61 19.15 18.28
CA LYS A 126 29.23 18.57 19.48
C LYS A 126 29.97 17.25 19.23
N LYS A 127 30.11 16.82 17.96
CA LYS A 127 30.72 15.54 17.55
C LYS A 127 30.05 14.31 18.19
N ASN A 128 28.75 14.39 18.44
CA ASN A 128 27.98 13.33 19.07
C ASN A 128 27.96 12.00 18.28
N PHE A 129 28.26 12.03 16.98
CA PHE A 129 28.26 10.85 16.10
C PHE A 129 29.61 10.12 16.04
N SER A 130 30.61 10.58 16.81
CA SER A 130 31.98 10.01 16.85
C SER A 130 32.01 8.52 17.21
N PHE A 131 31.07 8.06 18.04
CA PHE A 131 30.92 6.65 18.40
C PHE A 131 30.89 5.72 17.18
N TYR A 132 30.21 6.15 16.11
CA TYR A 132 30.05 5.35 14.89
C TYR A 132 31.41 5.06 14.24
N LYS A 133 32.20 6.11 14.00
CA LYS A 133 33.56 6.02 13.44
C LYS A 133 34.52 5.26 14.36
N GLU A 134 34.48 5.54 15.67
CA GLU A 134 35.35 4.90 16.65
C GLU A 134 35.10 3.40 16.73
N THR A 135 33.83 2.98 16.72
CA THR A 135 33.46 1.57 16.76
C THR A 135 33.93 0.84 15.51
N ILE A 136 33.76 1.44 14.32
CA ILE A 136 34.29 0.90 13.06
C ILE A 136 35.82 0.79 13.11
N SER A 137 36.53 1.78 13.65
CA SER A 137 38.00 1.76 13.73
C SER A 137 38.58 0.67 14.64
N LYS A 138 37.78 0.17 15.60
CA LYS A 138 38.17 -0.87 16.57
C LYS A 138 37.68 -2.26 16.21
N ALA A 139 36.75 -2.37 15.26
CA ALA A 139 36.22 -3.63 14.79
C ALA A 139 37.32 -4.47 14.13
N ASN A 140 37.19 -5.78 14.13
CA ASN A 140 37.99 -6.63 13.26
C ASN A 140 37.13 -7.40 12.27
N PHE A 141 35.85 -7.61 12.57
CA PHE A 141 34.90 -8.22 11.65
C PHE A 141 33.80 -7.22 11.32
N ILE A 142 33.60 -6.92 10.03
CA ILE A 142 32.59 -5.97 9.56
C ILE A 142 31.73 -6.62 8.49
N THR A 143 30.40 -6.62 8.66
CA THR A 143 29.46 -7.02 7.60
C THR A 143 28.75 -5.79 7.04
N ILE A 144 28.56 -5.73 5.72
CA ILE A 144 27.85 -4.63 5.07
C ILE A 144 26.79 -5.14 4.09
N THR A 145 25.55 -4.67 4.25
CA THR A 145 24.45 -4.86 3.30
C THR A 145 23.76 -3.52 3.06
N ALA A 146 24.04 -2.87 1.93
CA ALA A 146 23.56 -1.51 1.65
C ALA A 146 23.21 -1.32 0.17
N GLY A 147 22.30 -0.38 -0.11
CA GLY A 147 21.90 0.03 -1.46
C GLY A 147 20.44 -0.23 -1.82
N PHE A 148 19.65 -0.91 -0.98
CA PHE A 148 18.21 -1.10 -1.25
C PHE A 148 17.47 0.23 -1.22
N SER A 149 17.71 1.07 -0.19
CA SER A 149 17.11 2.40 -0.11
C SER A 149 17.54 3.30 -1.27
N ASP A 150 18.82 3.29 -1.65
CA ASP A 150 19.32 4.03 -2.81
C ASP A 150 18.63 3.60 -4.13
N LEU A 151 18.30 2.31 -4.26
CA LEU A 151 17.58 1.78 -5.42
C LEU A 151 16.10 2.19 -5.39
N ILE A 152 15.35 1.81 -4.33
CA ILE A 152 13.90 1.95 -4.28
C ILE A 152 13.46 3.39 -4.50
N PHE A 153 14.14 4.35 -3.87
CA PHE A 153 13.75 5.76 -3.97
C PHE A 153 14.16 6.43 -5.30
N LYS A 154 14.96 5.76 -6.13
CA LYS A 154 15.36 6.23 -7.47
C LYS A 154 14.72 5.44 -8.61
N MET A 155 13.95 4.39 -8.31
CA MET A 155 13.27 3.62 -9.33
C MET A 155 12.41 4.50 -10.24
N PRO A 156 12.36 4.24 -11.55
CA PRO A 156 11.58 5.03 -12.50
C PRO A 156 10.07 4.70 -12.40
N PHE A 157 9.45 4.94 -11.24
CA PHE A 157 8.04 4.60 -10.95
C PHE A 157 7.06 5.17 -11.98
N TYR A 158 7.34 6.36 -12.50
CA TYR A 158 6.54 6.97 -13.58
C TYR A 158 6.53 6.09 -14.85
N LYS A 159 7.70 5.63 -15.31
CA LYS A 159 7.81 4.76 -16.50
C LYS A 159 7.22 3.39 -16.25
N LEU A 160 7.45 2.82 -15.06
CA LEU A 160 6.83 1.56 -14.63
C LEU A 160 5.31 1.65 -14.64
N THR A 161 4.73 2.76 -14.16
CA THR A 161 3.28 2.98 -14.19
C THR A 161 2.76 3.09 -15.62
N ASN A 162 3.47 3.81 -16.49
CA ASN A 162 3.09 3.95 -17.90
C ASN A 162 3.14 2.61 -18.65
N LEU A 163 4.07 1.73 -18.27
CA LEU A 163 4.23 0.40 -18.84
C LEU A 163 2.95 -0.45 -18.71
N ILE A 164 2.19 -0.28 -17.62
CA ILE A 164 0.93 -0.99 -17.36
C ILE A 164 -0.09 -0.72 -18.46
N THR A 165 -0.11 0.50 -19.00
CA THR A 165 -1.10 0.96 -19.99
C THR A 165 -0.58 1.01 -21.43
N ALA A 166 0.74 0.86 -21.63
CA ALA A 166 1.37 0.99 -22.93
C ALA A 166 1.00 -0.15 -23.89
N LYS A 167 0.94 0.17 -25.20
CA LYS A 167 0.72 -0.79 -26.29
C LYS A 167 2.04 -1.14 -26.98
N ASN A 168 2.14 -2.38 -27.46
CA ASN A 168 3.22 -3.01 -28.25
C ASN A 168 4.54 -2.21 -28.35
N GLU A 169 4.77 -1.44 -29.43
CA GLU A 169 6.05 -0.78 -29.70
C GLU A 169 6.46 0.24 -28.62
N THR A 170 5.51 1.03 -28.12
CA THR A 170 5.75 1.95 -26.99
C THR A 170 6.16 1.19 -25.73
N LYS A 171 5.59 0.00 -25.52
CA LYS A 171 5.89 -0.86 -24.37
C LYS A 171 7.32 -1.39 -24.43
N THR A 172 7.79 -1.86 -25.59
CA THR A 172 9.17 -2.32 -25.78
C THR A 172 10.18 -1.19 -25.52
N ASN A 173 9.96 0.00 -26.09
CA ASN A 173 10.84 1.15 -25.87
C ASN A 173 10.89 1.56 -24.38
N LEU A 174 9.75 1.57 -23.69
CA LEU A 174 9.70 1.82 -22.24
C LEU A 174 10.49 0.79 -21.45
N ILE A 175 10.43 -0.50 -21.80
CA ILE A 175 11.23 -1.55 -21.14
C ILE A 175 12.73 -1.28 -21.31
N ILE A 176 13.17 -0.91 -22.51
CA ILE A 176 14.59 -0.58 -22.78
C ILE A 176 15.03 0.62 -21.94
N GLU A 177 14.20 1.67 -21.89
CA GLU A 177 14.48 2.85 -21.06
C GLU A 177 14.55 2.51 -19.57
N ILE A 178 13.62 1.69 -19.07
CA ILE A 178 13.61 1.25 -17.67
C ILE A 178 14.88 0.46 -17.36
N LYS A 179 15.30 -0.47 -18.23
CA LYS A 179 16.55 -1.22 -18.07
C LYS A 179 17.76 -0.28 -17.99
N LYS A 180 17.83 0.72 -18.87
CA LYS A 180 18.89 1.74 -18.86
C LYS A 180 18.89 2.60 -17.58
N ASP A 181 17.71 2.97 -17.07
CA ASP A 181 17.58 3.69 -15.81
C ASP A 181 18.12 2.85 -14.64
N PHE A 182 17.77 1.56 -14.58
CA PHE A 182 18.31 0.62 -13.59
C PHE A 182 19.84 0.49 -13.67
N GLU A 183 20.41 0.38 -14.88
CA GLU A 183 21.86 0.35 -15.05
C GLU A 183 22.55 1.61 -14.53
N ASN A 184 21.98 2.79 -14.79
CA ASN A 184 22.51 4.06 -14.31
C ASN A 184 22.43 4.18 -12.78
N ILE A 185 21.30 3.77 -12.19
CA ILE A 185 21.13 3.70 -10.73
C ILE A 185 22.20 2.76 -10.14
N GLY A 186 22.39 1.57 -10.71
CA GLY A 186 23.40 0.61 -10.26
C GLY A 186 24.83 1.18 -10.27
N LYS A 187 25.21 1.91 -11.33
CA LYS A 187 26.52 2.59 -11.42
C LYS A 187 26.71 3.62 -10.32
N GLU A 188 25.68 4.41 -10.01
CA GLU A 188 25.74 5.41 -8.95
C GLU A 188 25.88 4.75 -7.57
N ILE A 189 25.10 3.70 -7.30
CA ILE A 189 25.17 2.94 -6.04
C ILE A 189 26.55 2.31 -5.86
N ILE A 190 27.11 1.68 -6.90
CA ILE A 190 28.47 1.11 -6.86
C ILE A 190 29.50 2.17 -6.48
N SER A 191 29.43 3.37 -7.07
CA SER A 191 30.38 4.46 -6.79
C SER A 191 30.32 4.90 -5.33
N LYS A 192 29.11 5.13 -4.79
CA LYS A 192 28.91 5.53 -3.39
C LYS A 192 29.35 4.44 -2.41
N TYR A 193 29.01 3.19 -2.70
CA TYR A 193 29.33 2.06 -1.84
C TYR A 193 30.84 1.78 -1.84
N GLN A 194 31.49 1.86 -3.01
CA GLN A 194 32.95 1.80 -3.11
C GLN A 194 33.61 2.87 -2.22
N LYS A 195 33.17 4.13 -2.32
CA LYS A 195 33.68 5.24 -1.50
C LYS A 195 33.55 4.95 0.01
N LEU A 196 32.44 4.34 0.43
CA LEU A 196 32.23 3.93 1.82
C LEU A 196 33.23 2.85 2.25
N VAL A 197 33.37 1.77 1.48
CA VAL A 197 34.25 0.65 1.84
C VAL A 197 35.71 1.09 1.85
N GLU A 198 36.16 1.86 0.85
CA GLU A 198 37.52 2.41 0.80
C GLU A 198 37.83 3.30 2.02
N TYR A 199 36.85 4.09 2.46
CA TYR A 199 37.03 4.90 3.67
C TYR A 199 37.12 4.04 4.94
N ILE A 200 36.31 2.98 5.05
CA ILE A 200 36.40 2.02 6.16
C ILE A 200 37.79 1.37 6.18
N GLN A 201 38.29 0.88 5.04
CA GLN A 201 39.63 0.31 4.93
C GLN A 201 40.73 1.31 5.30
N LYS A 202 40.55 2.59 4.99
CA LYS A 202 41.50 3.65 5.37
C LYS A 202 41.56 3.83 6.89
N ILE A 203 40.42 3.84 7.58
CA ILE A 203 40.38 4.04 9.04
C ILE A 203 40.61 2.74 9.83
N ASN A 204 40.46 1.59 9.17
CA ASN A 204 40.66 0.26 9.75
C ASN A 204 41.21 -0.74 8.71
N PRO A 205 42.54 -0.71 8.46
CA PRO A 205 43.16 -1.54 7.43
C PRO A 205 43.24 -3.03 7.79
N LEU A 206 42.93 -3.40 9.04
CA LEU A 206 43.02 -4.78 9.53
C LEU A 206 41.66 -5.49 9.62
N ALA A 207 40.55 -4.79 9.37
CA ALA A 207 39.24 -5.41 9.43
C ALA A 207 39.00 -6.36 8.26
N ASN A 208 38.50 -7.55 8.56
CA ASN A 208 37.85 -8.41 7.59
C ASN A 208 36.47 -7.83 7.26
N ILE A 209 36.35 -7.25 6.07
CA ILE A 209 35.09 -6.67 5.58
C ILE A 209 34.39 -7.71 4.69
N VAL A 210 33.14 -8.01 5.02
CA VAL A 210 32.26 -8.91 4.27
C VAL A 210 31.08 -8.13 3.73
N VAL A 211 31.02 -7.96 2.41
CA VAL A 211 29.87 -7.43 1.70
C VAL A 211 28.92 -8.58 1.39
N THR A 212 27.64 -8.38 1.64
CA THR A 212 26.58 -9.36 1.34
C THR A 212 25.55 -8.77 0.41
N ASN A 213 24.83 -9.63 -0.32
CA ASN A 213 23.63 -9.26 -1.06
C ASN A 213 22.38 -9.33 -0.14
N TYR A 214 21.20 -9.37 -0.74
CA TYR A 214 19.91 -9.41 -0.04
C TYR A 214 19.23 -10.76 -0.25
N ALA A 215 18.45 -11.18 0.75
CA ALA A 215 17.34 -12.08 0.47
C ALA A 215 16.36 -11.38 -0.48
N LYS A 216 15.85 -12.10 -1.48
CA LYS A 216 15.12 -11.49 -2.59
C LYS A 216 13.93 -10.62 -2.15
N PRO A 217 13.96 -9.30 -2.39
CA PRO A 217 12.84 -8.44 -2.06
C PRO A 217 11.57 -8.84 -2.80
N PHE A 218 10.40 -8.63 -2.17
CA PHE A 218 9.09 -8.91 -2.78
C PHE A 218 8.89 -10.35 -3.28
N MET A 219 9.64 -11.32 -2.75
CA MET A 219 9.61 -12.70 -3.21
C MET A 219 8.19 -13.30 -3.24
N ALA A 220 7.41 -13.10 -2.17
CA ALA A 220 6.03 -13.60 -2.09
C ALA A 220 5.07 -12.93 -3.09
N LEU A 221 5.47 -11.81 -3.69
CA LEU A 221 4.68 -11.03 -4.66
C LEU A 221 5.22 -11.10 -6.08
N GLN A 222 6.28 -11.87 -6.37
CA GLN A 222 6.92 -11.86 -7.69
C GLN A 222 5.91 -12.09 -8.82
N ASP A 223 5.12 -13.15 -8.74
CA ASP A 223 4.10 -13.48 -9.76
C ASP A 223 3.02 -12.39 -9.85
N LEU A 224 2.61 -11.83 -8.71
CA LEU A 224 1.61 -10.76 -8.66
C LEU A 224 2.14 -9.51 -9.38
N ILE A 225 3.32 -9.04 -9.00
CA ILE A 225 3.98 -7.86 -9.57
C ILE A 225 4.18 -8.07 -11.07
N ASN A 226 4.71 -9.20 -11.48
CA ASN A 226 4.95 -9.48 -12.89
C ASN A 226 3.65 -9.58 -13.70
N SER A 227 2.59 -10.18 -13.15
CA SER A 227 1.29 -10.25 -13.81
C SER A 227 0.61 -8.89 -14.03
N ILE A 228 1.04 -7.83 -13.34
CA ILE A 228 0.58 -6.46 -13.58
C ILE A 228 1.16 -5.92 -14.91
N TYR A 229 2.38 -6.33 -15.26
CA TYR A 229 3.10 -5.85 -16.44
C TYR A 229 2.97 -6.78 -17.65
N ILE A 230 2.64 -8.05 -17.46
CA ILE A 230 2.48 -9.03 -18.53
C ILE A 230 1.21 -8.74 -19.36
N SER A 231 1.40 -8.41 -20.63
CA SER A 231 0.36 -8.56 -21.67
C SER A 231 0.69 -9.79 -22.50
N SER A 232 -0.33 -10.51 -22.98
CA SER A 232 -0.23 -11.81 -23.66
C SER A 232 0.74 -11.92 -24.85
N SER A 233 1.28 -10.80 -25.35
CA SER A 233 2.23 -10.70 -26.45
C SER A 233 3.72 -10.60 -26.04
N TYR A 234 4.05 -10.38 -24.76
CA TYR A 234 5.43 -10.14 -24.28
C TYR A 234 5.83 -11.03 -23.10
N ASN A 235 5.24 -12.23 -23.03
CA ASN A 235 5.64 -13.21 -22.02
C ASN A 235 7.18 -13.42 -22.10
N ASN A 236 7.88 -13.12 -20.99
CA ASN A 236 9.30 -13.39 -20.71
C ASN A 236 10.33 -12.25 -20.88
N GLU A 237 9.99 -11.03 -21.31
CA GLU A 237 11.02 -9.98 -21.53
C GLU A 237 11.27 -9.01 -20.35
N PHE A 238 10.35 -8.97 -19.37
CA PHE A 238 10.39 -8.03 -18.26
C PHE A 238 9.92 -8.68 -16.95
N ASP A 239 10.83 -8.80 -15.99
CA ASP A 239 10.57 -9.20 -14.60
C ASP A 239 11.15 -8.11 -13.69
N LEU A 240 10.28 -7.32 -13.07
CA LEU A 240 10.71 -6.19 -12.25
C LEU A 240 11.43 -6.67 -10.98
N VAL A 241 10.98 -7.79 -10.41
CA VAL A 241 11.52 -8.28 -9.14
C VAL A 241 12.91 -8.91 -9.36
N GLU A 242 13.10 -9.65 -10.46
CA GLU A 242 14.44 -10.13 -10.84
C GLU A 242 15.37 -8.97 -11.16
N MET A 243 14.92 -7.94 -11.90
CA MET A 243 15.75 -6.76 -12.18
C MET A 243 16.24 -6.05 -10.90
N ILE A 244 15.37 -5.93 -9.89
CA ILE A 244 15.73 -5.40 -8.57
C ILE A 244 16.78 -6.31 -7.90
N GLN A 245 16.54 -7.62 -7.87
CA GLN A 245 17.45 -8.56 -7.22
C GLN A 245 18.82 -8.60 -7.90
N ASP A 246 18.86 -8.69 -9.23
CA ASP A 246 20.08 -8.74 -10.02
C ASP A 246 20.90 -7.47 -9.86
N LEU A 247 20.27 -6.30 -9.84
CA LEU A 247 20.96 -5.04 -9.58
C LEU A 247 21.64 -5.06 -8.21
N LEU A 248 20.89 -5.40 -7.14
CA LEU A 248 21.44 -5.42 -5.78
C LEU A 248 22.57 -6.45 -5.62
N ASN A 249 22.40 -7.63 -6.23
CA ASN A 249 23.43 -8.67 -6.29
C ASN A 249 24.70 -8.16 -6.99
N ASN A 250 24.55 -7.55 -8.16
CA ASN A 250 25.67 -7.06 -8.97
C ASN A 250 26.39 -5.90 -8.28
N VAL A 251 25.66 -4.98 -7.66
CA VAL A 251 26.24 -3.89 -6.84
C VAL A 251 27.16 -4.47 -5.78
N ALA A 252 26.67 -5.43 -4.98
CA ALA A 252 27.44 -6.03 -3.90
C ALA A 252 28.70 -6.76 -4.42
N LYS A 253 28.55 -7.56 -5.49
CA LYS A 253 29.66 -8.28 -6.15
C LYS A 253 30.74 -7.33 -6.68
N GLU A 254 30.34 -6.29 -7.41
CA GLU A 254 31.27 -5.32 -8.02
C GLU A 254 32.00 -4.49 -6.97
N VAL A 255 31.32 -4.04 -5.92
CA VAL A 255 31.95 -3.29 -4.82
C VAL A 255 33.00 -4.14 -4.11
N ALA A 256 32.66 -5.40 -3.79
CA ALA A 256 33.59 -6.31 -3.14
C ALA A 256 34.84 -6.58 -3.99
N LYS A 257 34.65 -6.80 -5.29
CA LYS A 257 35.73 -6.99 -6.26
C LYS A 257 36.64 -5.76 -6.35
N LYS A 258 36.06 -4.55 -6.47
CA LYS A 258 36.82 -3.30 -6.59
C LYS A 258 37.59 -2.95 -5.32
N CYS A 259 36.98 -3.17 -4.15
CA CYS A 259 37.59 -2.86 -2.86
C CYS A 259 38.45 -4.02 -2.31
N GLN A 260 38.52 -5.15 -3.03
CA GLN A 260 39.22 -6.36 -2.60
C GLN A 260 38.79 -6.86 -1.21
N CYS A 261 37.49 -6.81 -0.91
CA CYS A 261 36.91 -7.39 0.29
C CYS A 261 36.09 -8.65 -0.03
N LEU A 262 35.63 -9.36 1.01
CA LEU A 262 34.90 -10.60 0.83
C LEU A 262 33.47 -10.33 0.35
N TYR A 263 32.99 -11.14 -0.59
CA TYR A 263 31.59 -11.16 -1.01
C TYR A 263 30.95 -12.48 -0.63
N VAL A 264 29.88 -12.45 0.16
CA VAL A 264 29.09 -13.66 0.45
C VAL A 264 27.69 -13.51 -0.09
N ASP A 265 27.32 -14.40 -1.02
CA ASP A 265 25.94 -14.56 -1.45
C ASP A 265 25.14 -15.28 -0.35
N ILE A 266 24.08 -14.64 0.14
CA ILE A 266 23.20 -15.13 1.21
C ILE A 266 21.84 -15.64 0.69
N TYR A 267 21.59 -15.58 -0.62
CA TYR A 267 20.31 -15.92 -1.24
C TYR A 267 20.40 -17.15 -2.15
N GLU A 268 20.09 -18.32 -1.61
CA GLU A 268 19.91 -19.56 -2.38
C GLU A 268 18.46 -19.68 -2.85
N GLU A 269 18.20 -19.26 -4.08
CA GLU A 269 16.84 -19.14 -4.65
C GLU A 269 15.96 -20.37 -4.43
N LYS A 270 16.48 -21.58 -4.69
CA LYS A 270 15.74 -22.84 -4.53
C LYS A 270 15.20 -23.01 -3.11
N TYR A 271 16.06 -22.81 -2.10
CA TYR A 271 15.65 -22.95 -0.70
C TYR A 271 14.60 -21.91 -0.33
N TRP A 272 14.82 -20.65 -0.72
CA TRP A 272 13.90 -19.57 -0.38
C TRP A 272 12.52 -19.78 -1.04
N LYS A 273 12.46 -20.29 -2.29
CA LYS A 273 11.20 -20.60 -2.99
C LYS A 273 10.42 -21.73 -2.31
N GLU A 274 11.11 -22.81 -1.93
CA GLU A 274 10.50 -23.96 -1.25
C GLU A 274 9.91 -23.60 0.14
N HIS A 275 10.48 -22.59 0.81
CA HIS A 275 10.21 -22.28 2.21
C HIS A 275 9.66 -20.86 2.44
N GLN A 276 9.19 -20.18 1.40
CA GLN A 276 8.72 -18.79 1.47
C GLN A 276 7.60 -18.56 2.49
N ASN A 277 6.77 -19.58 2.76
CA ASN A 277 5.62 -19.50 3.66
C ASN A 277 5.96 -19.18 5.12
N TYR A 278 7.17 -19.50 5.58
CA TYR A 278 7.64 -19.12 6.91
C TYR A 278 8.82 -18.15 6.89
N LEU A 279 9.52 -17.98 5.76
CA LEU A 279 10.58 -16.98 5.63
C LEU A 279 10.00 -15.58 5.36
N TYR A 280 8.89 -15.51 4.62
CA TYR A 280 8.12 -14.31 4.27
C TYR A 280 6.66 -14.46 4.73
N GLU A 281 6.44 -14.58 6.05
CA GLU A 281 5.07 -14.75 6.60
C GLU A 281 4.13 -13.57 6.32
N ASN A 282 4.68 -12.40 5.97
CA ASN A 282 3.92 -11.24 5.52
C ASN A 282 4.04 -11.09 4.01
N LEU A 283 2.97 -11.41 3.27
CA LEU A 283 2.93 -11.38 1.81
C LEU A 283 3.32 -10.00 1.24
N PHE A 284 2.84 -8.93 1.85
CA PHE A 284 3.08 -7.55 1.39
C PHE A 284 4.41 -6.94 1.86
N SER A 285 5.23 -7.71 2.59
CA SER A 285 6.52 -7.26 3.08
C SER A 285 7.56 -7.16 1.96
N TRP A 286 8.47 -6.18 2.07
CA TRP A 286 9.60 -6.06 1.16
C TRP A 286 10.76 -6.97 1.58
N PHE A 287 10.89 -7.24 2.89
CA PHE A 287 11.93 -8.09 3.46
C PHE A 287 11.36 -9.33 4.14
N CYS A 288 12.27 -10.26 4.42
CA CYS A 288 11.98 -11.47 5.17
C CYS A 288 11.74 -11.18 6.67
N THR A 289 11.27 -12.19 7.37
CA THR A 289 10.95 -12.13 8.81
C THR A 289 12.12 -12.63 9.64
N GLU A 290 11.98 -12.71 10.97
CA GLU A 290 13.03 -13.21 11.88
C GLU A 290 13.58 -14.60 11.49
N LYS A 291 12.74 -15.50 10.99
CA LYS A 291 13.17 -16.80 10.46
C LYS A 291 14.01 -16.65 9.19
N GLY A 292 13.65 -15.72 8.32
CA GLY A 292 14.45 -15.33 7.16
C GLY A 292 15.81 -14.77 7.57
N TYR A 293 15.86 -13.92 8.60
CA TYR A 293 17.10 -13.38 9.12
C TYR A 293 18.00 -14.44 9.76
N LYS A 294 17.44 -15.45 10.47
CA LYS A 294 18.21 -16.62 10.91
C LYS A 294 18.80 -17.39 9.75
N LYS A 295 18.01 -17.62 8.69
CA LYS A 295 18.50 -18.30 7.47
C LYS A 295 19.73 -17.56 6.92
N VAL A 296 19.64 -16.24 6.77
CA VAL A 296 20.75 -15.40 6.30
C VAL A 296 21.97 -15.53 7.21
N ALA A 297 21.78 -15.38 8.52
CA ALA A 297 22.87 -15.42 9.49
C ALA A 297 23.61 -16.76 9.50
N TYR A 298 22.86 -17.87 9.50
CA TYR A 298 23.43 -19.21 9.53
C TYR A 298 24.11 -19.57 8.20
N TYR A 299 23.56 -19.12 7.06
CA TYR A 299 24.22 -19.25 5.75
C TYR A 299 25.52 -18.48 5.69
N LEU A 300 25.51 -17.23 6.13
CA LEU A 300 26.69 -16.38 6.18
C LEU A 300 27.79 -17.01 7.04
N LEU A 301 27.45 -17.50 8.23
CA LEU A 301 28.41 -18.16 9.12
C LEU A 301 28.98 -19.43 8.49
N ALA A 302 28.14 -20.28 7.91
CA ALA A 302 28.57 -21.51 7.27
C ALA A 302 29.55 -21.21 6.11
N LYS A 303 29.21 -20.27 5.22
CA LYS A 303 30.08 -19.88 4.09
C LYS A 303 31.41 -19.27 4.54
N LEU A 304 31.41 -18.49 5.62
CA LEU A 304 32.63 -17.93 6.20
C LEU A 304 33.46 -18.94 7.01
N SER A 305 32.94 -20.15 7.26
CA SER A 305 33.63 -21.19 8.03
C SER A 305 34.16 -22.34 7.15
N LEU A 306 33.48 -22.61 6.04
CA LEU A 306 33.85 -23.65 5.08
C LEU A 306 35.08 -23.25 4.24
N THR A 307 35.84 -24.25 3.82
CA THR A 307 37.00 -24.08 2.92
C THR A 307 36.62 -24.32 1.46
N SER A 308 37.51 -23.94 0.54
CA SER A 308 37.39 -24.29 -0.88
C SER A 308 37.47 -25.80 -1.15
N GLU A 309 37.87 -26.61 -0.16
CA GLU A 309 37.94 -28.08 -0.28
C GLU A 309 36.60 -28.76 0.07
N PHE A 310 35.63 -28.01 0.59
CA PHE A 310 34.30 -28.50 0.92
C PHE A 310 33.64 -29.19 -0.28
N LYS A 311 33.15 -30.42 -0.08
CA LYS A 311 32.37 -31.17 -1.08
C LYS A 311 31.00 -31.51 -0.54
N MET A 312 29.97 -30.93 -1.16
CA MET A 312 28.58 -31.07 -0.74
C MET A 312 28.02 -32.50 -0.83
N SER A 313 28.65 -33.41 -1.58
CA SER A 313 28.10 -34.74 -1.91
C SER A 313 27.69 -35.60 -0.70
N ASN A 314 28.17 -35.27 0.51
CA ASN A 314 27.85 -35.97 1.75
C ASN A 314 26.97 -35.16 2.74
N LEU A 315 26.49 -33.95 2.38
CA LEU A 315 25.88 -32.98 3.30
C LEU A 315 24.56 -32.35 2.79
N ILE A 316 23.82 -33.08 1.94
CA ILE A 316 22.55 -32.63 1.31
C ILE A 316 21.46 -32.26 2.36
N GLN A 317 21.56 -32.78 3.58
CA GLN A 317 20.69 -32.44 4.70
C GLN A 317 20.84 -30.97 5.17
N TYR A 318 21.97 -30.33 4.84
CA TYR A 318 22.32 -28.96 5.25
C TYR A 318 22.31 -27.96 4.09
N CYS A 319 22.47 -28.42 2.85
CA CYS A 319 22.59 -27.58 1.65
C CYS A 319 21.58 -28.03 0.57
N SER A 320 20.92 -27.11 -0.15
CA SER A 320 19.81 -27.46 -1.07
C SER A 320 20.19 -27.49 -2.55
N ASP A 321 21.24 -26.76 -2.93
CA ASP A 321 21.75 -26.61 -4.29
C ASP A 321 23.29 -26.67 -4.32
N SER A 322 23.85 -27.76 -4.85
CA SER A 322 25.29 -27.96 -4.92
C SER A 322 26.02 -26.98 -5.81
N LYS A 323 25.38 -26.51 -6.89
CA LYS A 323 26.01 -25.56 -7.80
C LYS A 323 26.18 -24.22 -7.10
N TYR A 324 25.15 -23.76 -6.41
CA TYR A 324 25.19 -22.52 -5.63
C TYR A 324 26.30 -22.52 -4.56
N TRP A 325 26.44 -23.62 -3.82
CA TRP A 325 27.46 -23.74 -2.77
C TRP A 325 28.86 -23.85 -3.34
N ASN A 326 29.07 -24.67 -4.37
CA ASN A 326 30.38 -24.84 -5.01
C ASN A 326 30.84 -23.54 -5.68
N GLU A 327 29.99 -22.84 -6.44
CA GLU A 327 30.36 -21.57 -7.08
C GLU A 327 30.74 -20.48 -6.08
N THR A 328 30.14 -20.49 -4.89
CA THR A 328 30.50 -19.52 -3.84
C THR A 328 31.87 -19.84 -3.23
N LEU A 329 32.17 -21.12 -3.00
CA LEU A 329 33.39 -21.56 -2.29
C LEU A 329 34.61 -21.74 -3.20
N GLU A 330 34.42 -22.04 -4.49
CA GLU A 330 35.50 -22.24 -5.47
C GLU A 330 36.16 -20.93 -5.91
N ASN A 331 35.43 -19.80 -5.84
CA ASN A 331 35.88 -18.55 -6.45
C ASN A 331 36.76 -17.66 -5.53
N GLN A 332 36.77 -17.88 -4.20
CA GLN A 332 37.58 -17.13 -3.22
C GLN A 332 37.82 -17.98 -1.96
N ASP A 333 39.00 -17.92 -1.32
CA ASP A 333 39.16 -18.42 0.07
C ASP A 333 38.45 -17.43 1.01
N GLN A 334 37.16 -17.69 1.27
CA GLN A 334 36.28 -16.85 2.09
C GLN A 334 36.34 -17.23 3.58
N GLN A 335 37.17 -18.21 3.95
CA GLN A 335 37.20 -18.72 5.30
C GLN A 335 37.77 -17.68 6.27
N LEU A 336 36.90 -17.19 7.14
CA LEU A 336 37.24 -16.36 8.29
C LEU A 336 37.19 -17.13 9.61
N PHE A 337 36.41 -18.20 9.70
CA PHE A 337 36.14 -18.90 10.96
C PHE A 337 36.66 -20.34 10.91
N SER A 338 37.69 -20.65 11.72
CA SER A 338 38.26 -22.01 11.82
C SER A 338 37.91 -22.61 13.17
N LEU A 339 37.11 -23.68 13.16
CA LEU A 339 36.45 -24.13 14.40
C LEU A 339 36.33 -25.66 14.56
N TYR A 340 36.17 -26.41 13.48
CA TYR A 340 35.87 -27.85 13.60
C TYR A 340 36.79 -28.70 12.73
N ASN A 341 37.04 -29.92 13.21
CA ASN A 341 37.90 -30.90 12.55
C ASN A 341 37.26 -31.48 11.26
N ASN A 342 35.95 -31.30 11.07
CA ASN A 342 35.24 -31.65 9.84
C ASN A 342 34.01 -30.75 9.59
N ASP A 343 33.54 -30.74 8.34
CA ASP A 343 32.43 -29.88 7.89
C ASP A 343 31.05 -30.31 8.42
N LEU A 344 30.85 -31.60 8.74
CA LEU A 344 29.57 -32.09 9.26
C LEU A 344 29.30 -31.50 10.66
N ASP A 345 30.28 -31.58 11.55
CA ASP A 345 30.18 -31.05 12.92
C ASP A 345 29.89 -29.55 12.89
N LEU A 346 30.55 -28.81 11.99
CA LEU A 346 30.28 -27.38 11.79
C LEU A 346 28.82 -27.13 11.42
N LEU A 347 28.30 -27.83 10.41
CA LEU A 347 26.93 -27.61 9.92
C LEU A 347 25.87 -28.10 10.91
N GLU A 348 26.11 -29.20 11.62
CA GLU A 348 25.25 -29.67 12.71
C GLU A 348 25.16 -28.66 13.85
N ASN A 349 26.30 -28.08 14.23
CA ASN A 349 26.29 -27.05 15.26
C ASN A 349 25.61 -25.77 14.79
N ILE A 350 25.72 -25.39 13.51
CA ILE A 350 25.04 -24.22 12.94
C ILE A 350 23.53 -24.45 12.83
N TYR A 351 23.11 -25.47 12.09
CA TYR A 351 21.71 -25.67 11.70
C TYR A 351 20.93 -26.61 12.63
N GLY A 352 21.61 -27.42 13.43
CA GLY A 352 21.01 -28.50 14.24
C GLY A 352 20.88 -29.78 13.43
N ILE A 353 19.79 -30.52 13.61
CA ILE A 353 19.59 -31.84 12.96
C ILE A 353 19.48 -31.71 11.43
N ASN A 354 19.06 -30.55 10.89
CA ASN A 354 19.02 -30.31 9.44
C ASN A 354 19.01 -28.80 9.16
N LYS A 355 19.09 -28.40 7.89
CA LYS A 355 19.09 -26.99 7.44
C LYS A 355 17.98 -26.09 7.98
N ASN A 356 16.87 -26.64 8.48
CA ASN A 356 15.71 -25.90 8.97
C ASN A 356 15.61 -25.86 10.50
N PHE A 357 16.25 -26.78 11.22
CA PHE A 357 15.94 -27.04 12.63
C PHE A 357 16.13 -25.80 13.51
N ASN A 358 17.33 -25.22 13.56
CA ASN A 358 17.60 -24.02 14.36
C ASN A 358 16.96 -22.75 13.78
N ILE A 359 16.53 -22.75 12.52
CA ILE A 359 15.82 -21.60 11.91
C ILE A 359 14.41 -21.51 12.49
N LEU A 360 13.76 -22.66 12.71
CA LEU A 360 12.38 -22.75 13.17
C LEU A 360 12.22 -22.67 14.69
N ILE A 361 13.31 -22.82 15.46
CA ILE A 361 13.29 -22.70 16.92
C ILE A 361 13.41 -21.24 17.32
N ASP A 362 12.42 -20.73 18.02
CA ASP A 362 12.43 -19.37 18.57
C ASP A 362 13.53 -19.22 19.64
N SER A 363 14.36 -18.19 19.50
CA SER A 363 15.30 -17.75 20.52
C SER A 363 14.57 -17.17 21.72
N LYS A 364 15.26 -17.04 22.85
CA LYS A 364 14.71 -16.39 24.06
C LYS A 364 14.16 -14.99 23.76
N LEU A 365 14.83 -14.24 22.88
CA LEU A 365 14.40 -12.90 22.50
C LEU A 365 13.12 -12.93 21.66
N GLU A 366 13.03 -13.82 20.66
CA GLU A 366 11.79 -13.99 19.88
C GLU A 366 10.61 -14.37 20.75
N ILE A 367 10.82 -15.27 21.72
CA ILE A 367 9.80 -15.64 22.71
C ILE A 367 9.34 -14.41 23.51
N SER A 368 10.28 -13.57 23.95
CA SER A 368 9.95 -12.34 24.69
C SER A 368 9.20 -11.29 23.85
N LEU A 369 9.45 -11.28 22.53
CA LEU A 369 8.84 -10.35 21.57
C LEU A 369 7.66 -10.96 20.82
N LYS A 370 7.20 -12.15 21.20
CA LYS A 370 6.15 -12.91 20.48
C LYS A 370 4.89 -12.11 20.18
N ARG A 371 4.51 -11.17 21.05
CA ARG A 371 3.36 -10.28 20.85
C ARG A 371 3.48 -9.34 19.63
N TYR A 372 4.70 -9.06 19.18
CA TYR A 372 5.02 -8.25 18.01
C TYR A 372 5.31 -9.08 16.75
N LEU A 373 5.47 -10.41 16.89
CA LEU A 373 5.89 -11.30 15.80
C LEU A 373 4.72 -12.07 15.17
N TYR A 374 3.49 -11.58 15.34
CA TYR A 374 2.35 -12.08 14.59
C TYR A 374 2.50 -11.77 13.10
N LYS A 375 1.89 -12.58 12.23
CA LYS A 375 1.92 -12.45 10.77
C LYS A 375 1.12 -11.24 10.22
N HIS A 376 0.88 -10.23 11.06
CA HIS A 376 0.21 -9.01 10.63
C HIS A 376 1.24 -8.10 9.97
N LEU A 377 0.85 -7.46 8.87
CA LEU A 377 1.60 -6.33 8.35
C LEU A 377 1.37 -5.15 9.29
N ASN A 378 2.43 -4.56 9.79
CA ASN A 378 2.39 -3.34 10.60
C ASN A 378 3.45 -2.39 10.03
N ASN A 379 3.09 -1.51 9.11
CA ASN A 379 4.06 -0.63 8.44
C ASN A 379 3.61 0.83 8.40
N SER A 380 2.35 1.11 8.76
CA SER A 380 1.75 2.44 8.63
C SER A 380 2.52 3.51 9.39
N GLU A 381 2.95 3.25 10.63
CA GLU A 381 3.70 4.22 11.43
C GLU A 381 5.09 4.52 10.83
N PHE A 382 5.81 3.48 10.40
CA PHE A 382 7.11 3.63 9.74
C PHE A 382 7.02 4.43 8.44
N ILE A 383 6.01 4.14 7.60
CA ILE A 383 5.75 4.90 6.36
C ILE A 383 5.42 6.37 6.66
N GLN A 384 4.64 6.63 7.71
CA GLN A 384 4.35 8.00 8.14
C GLN A 384 5.62 8.75 8.56
N LEU A 385 6.52 8.11 9.30
CA LEU A 385 7.81 8.72 9.69
C LEU A 385 8.66 9.04 8.48
N ILE A 386 8.80 8.11 7.52
CA ILE A 386 9.56 8.37 6.28
C ILE A 386 8.95 9.57 5.55
N ASN A 387 7.64 9.62 5.35
CA ASN A 387 7.01 10.74 4.66
C ASN A 387 7.12 12.07 5.43
N ARG A 388 7.17 12.05 6.76
CA ARG A 388 7.29 13.27 7.58
C ARG A 388 8.70 13.85 7.56
N TYR A 389 9.71 13.01 7.78
CA TYR A 389 11.06 13.43 8.14
C TYR A 389 12.11 13.19 7.06
N SER A 390 11.85 12.32 6.09
CA SER A 390 12.83 12.05 5.02
C SER A 390 12.83 13.14 3.94
N SER A 391 13.88 13.13 3.12
CA SER A 391 13.89 13.82 1.83
C SER A 391 13.17 13.05 0.72
N TYR A 392 12.69 11.84 1.00
CA TYR A 392 12.01 11.00 0.01
C TYR A 392 10.58 11.49 -0.21
N ASP A 393 10.28 11.79 -1.46
CA ASP A 393 9.03 12.38 -1.87
C ASP A 393 7.94 11.32 -2.13
N ILE A 394 7.69 10.50 -1.11
CA ILE A 394 6.83 9.30 -1.23
C ILE A 394 5.40 9.69 -1.60
N HIS A 395 4.90 10.80 -1.03
CA HIS A 395 3.60 11.33 -1.41
C HIS A 395 3.56 11.75 -2.88
N ASN A 396 4.63 12.33 -3.45
CA ASN A 396 4.66 12.62 -4.89
C ASN A 396 4.74 11.38 -5.77
N ILE A 397 5.39 10.28 -5.32
CA ILE A 397 5.33 9.00 -6.04
C ILE A 397 3.88 8.49 -6.11
N ALA A 398 3.17 8.49 -4.98
CA ALA A 398 1.76 8.07 -4.92
C ALA A 398 0.86 8.99 -5.77
N TRP A 399 1.12 10.29 -5.73
CA TRP A 399 0.40 11.27 -6.54
C TRP A 399 0.63 11.08 -8.04
N HIS A 400 1.87 10.91 -8.47
CA HIS A 400 2.20 10.67 -9.87
C HIS A 400 1.58 9.39 -10.41
N TYR A 401 1.50 8.33 -9.59
CA TYR A 401 0.76 7.13 -9.95
C TYR A 401 -0.72 7.43 -10.26
N LEU A 402 -1.40 8.19 -9.39
CA LEU A 402 -2.79 8.59 -9.60
C LEU A 402 -2.94 9.44 -10.87
N LYS A 403 -2.05 10.41 -11.07
CA LYS A 403 -2.01 11.27 -12.26
C LYS A 403 -1.87 10.47 -13.55
N ASN A 404 -1.00 9.46 -13.56
CA ASN A 404 -0.79 8.60 -14.73
C ASN A 404 -1.98 7.69 -15.02
N LYS A 405 -2.55 7.07 -13.96
CA LYS A 405 -3.75 6.23 -14.09
C LYS A 405 -4.91 6.99 -14.74
N PHE A 406 -4.98 8.29 -14.52
CA PHE A 406 -6.01 9.18 -15.05
C PHE A 406 -5.49 10.22 -16.04
N PHE A 407 -4.39 9.93 -16.75
CA PHE A 407 -3.72 10.90 -17.63
C PHE A 407 -4.67 11.51 -18.68
N GLY A 408 -5.49 10.68 -19.34
CA GLY A 408 -6.50 11.13 -20.31
C GLY A 408 -7.75 11.77 -19.69
N ALA A 409 -7.89 11.74 -18.36
CA ALA A 409 -9.05 12.28 -17.68
C ALA A 409 -9.00 13.81 -17.57
N LYS A 410 -7.79 14.40 -17.48
CA LYS A 410 -7.60 15.85 -17.30
C LYS A 410 -8.06 16.68 -18.48
N THR A 411 -7.92 16.15 -19.69
CA THR A 411 -8.38 16.84 -20.91
C THR A 411 -9.90 16.79 -21.04
N LYS A 412 -10.53 15.82 -20.39
CA LYS A 412 -11.96 15.53 -20.53
C LYS A 412 -12.83 16.05 -19.39
N TYR A 413 -12.30 16.13 -18.17
CA TYR A 413 -13.07 16.42 -16.96
C TYR A 413 -12.39 17.49 -16.10
N GLU A 414 -13.12 18.55 -15.80
CA GLU A 414 -12.67 19.66 -14.94
C GLU A 414 -12.45 19.20 -13.50
N PHE A 415 -13.26 18.26 -12.99
CA PHE A 415 -13.07 17.63 -11.68
C PHE A 415 -11.65 17.11 -11.49
N TYR A 416 -11.09 16.46 -12.51
CA TYR A 416 -9.73 15.93 -12.46
C TYR A 416 -8.66 17.01 -12.46
N LYS A 417 -8.88 18.13 -13.17
CA LYS A 417 -7.96 19.27 -13.11
C LYS A 417 -7.93 19.90 -11.72
N LEU A 418 -9.09 20.00 -11.06
CA LEU A 418 -9.17 20.53 -9.70
C LEU A 418 -8.50 19.61 -8.68
N ILE A 419 -8.71 18.28 -8.78
CA ILE A 419 -7.95 17.31 -7.97
C ILE A 419 -6.46 17.41 -8.26
N ASP A 420 -6.07 17.59 -9.52
CA ASP A 420 -4.67 17.72 -9.89
C ASP A 420 -4.01 18.97 -9.34
N ALA A 421 -4.70 20.11 -9.38
CA ALA A 421 -4.24 21.32 -8.71
C ALA A 421 -4.12 21.12 -7.20
N PHE A 422 -5.13 20.49 -6.57
CA PHE A 422 -5.16 20.24 -5.14
C PHE A 422 -4.01 19.34 -4.65
N LEU A 423 -3.79 18.22 -5.34
CA LEU A 423 -2.74 17.25 -4.97
C LEU A 423 -1.35 17.61 -5.52
N SER A 424 -1.24 18.61 -6.40
CA SER A 424 0.06 19.18 -6.77
C SER A 424 0.59 20.17 -5.72
N ASN A 425 -0.25 20.60 -4.77
CA ASN A 425 0.21 21.30 -3.58
C ASN A 425 0.84 20.28 -2.61
N GLU A 426 2.13 20.47 -2.29
CA GLU A 426 2.90 19.56 -1.43
C GLU A 426 2.25 19.37 -0.05
N THR A 427 1.75 20.45 0.55
CA THR A 427 1.11 20.41 1.88
C THR A 427 -0.14 19.52 1.85
N ASN A 428 -1.01 19.74 0.86
CA ASN A 428 -2.25 18.98 0.71
C ASN A 428 -1.99 17.52 0.36
N SER A 429 -1.05 17.26 -0.57
CA SER A 429 -0.65 15.91 -0.96
C SER A 429 -0.08 15.13 0.22
N LYS A 430 0.82 15.76 0.99
CA LYS A 430 1.41 15.19 2.21
C LYS A 430 0.34 14.91 3.27
N ALA A 431 -0.59 15.83 3.50
CA ALA A 431 -1.68 15.67 4.47
C ALA A 431 -2.61 14.51 4.10
N ILE A 432 -3.03 14.42 2.83
CA ILE A 432 -3.84 13.32 2.30
C ILE A 432 -3.11 11.98 2.46
N PHE A 433 -1.82 11.93 2.09
CA PHE A 433 -1.02 10.73 2.22
C PHE A 433 -0.89 10.27 3.68
N LEU A 434 -0.57 11.18 4.62
CA LEU A 434 -0.46 10.85 6.04
C LEU A 434 -1.80 10.38 6.63
N THR A 435 -2.91 10.97 6.18
CA THR A 435 -4.26 10.62 6.64
C THR A 435 -4.65 9.19 6.26
N LEU A 436 -4.18 8.69 5.11
CA LEU A 436 -4.41 7.31 4.69
C LEU A 436 -3.80 6.30 5.67
N PHE A 437 -2.60 6.56 6.19
CA PHE A 437 -1.88 5.64 7.08
C PHE A 437 -2.15 5.89 8.57
N LYS A 438 -2.94 6.91 8.91
CA LYS A 438 -3.26 7.27 10.29
C LYS A 438 -3.87 6.08 11.04
N ASP A 439 -3.42 5.88 12.28
CA ASP A 439 -3.87 4.84 13.21
C ASP A 439 -3.81 3.39 12.66
N GLY A 440 -2.99 3.12 11.64
CA GLY A 440 -2.82 1.77 11.09
C GLY A 440 -4.06 1.19 10.38
N LYS A 441 -5.04 2.01 10.01
CA LYS A 441 -6.32 1.52 9.46
C LYS A 441 -6.18 0.81 8.10
N ILE A 442 -5.17 1.20 7.32
CA ILE A 442 -4.83 0.49 6.08
C ILE A 442 -4.20 -0.86 6.37
N ASP A 443 -3.40 -0.98 7.43
CA ASP A 443 -2.74 -2.24 7.81
C ASP A 443 -3.80 -3.32 8.13
N ASP A 444 -4.92 -2.95 8.78
CA ASP A 444 -6.07 -3.84 9.02
C ASP A 444 -6.69 -4.38 7.72
N ILE A 445 -6.81 -3.53 6.69
CA ILE A 445 -7.33 -3.92 5.39
C ILE A 445 -6.34 -4.85 4.68
N LEU A 446 -5.05 -4.50 4.69
CA LEU A 446 -3.99 -5.29 4.08
C LEU A 446 -3.83 -6.65 4.76
N PHE A 447 -3.99 -6.72 6.08
CA PHE A 447 -3.96 -7.99 6.80
C PHE A 447 -5.09 -8.92 6.34
N ARG A 448 -6.32 -8.41 6.25
CA ARG A 448 -7.44 -9.24 5.76
C ARG A 448 -7.26 -9.64 4.30
N LEU A 449 -6.67 -8.78 3.49
CA LEU A 449 -6.33 -9.11 2.11
C LEU A 449 -5.27 -10.20 2.06
N GLN A 450 -4.23 -10.11 2.89
CA GLN A 450 -3.17 -11.11 3.00
C GLN A 450 -3.76 -12.47 3.37
N SER A 451 -4.57 -12.57 4.44
CA SER A 451 -5.15 -13.86 4.85
C SER A 451 -5.95 -14.53 3.73
N ARG A 452 -6.66 -13.74 2.93
CA ARG A 452 -7.42 -14.28 1.79
C ARG A 452 -6.53 -14.70 0.63
N LEU A 453 -5.42 -13.99 0.41
CA LEU A 453 -4.44 -14.34 -0.62
C LEU A 453 -3.60 -15.54 -0.22
N GLU A 454 -3.35 -15.75 1.08
CA GLU A 454 -2.72 -16.97 1.59
C GLU A 454 -3.57 -18.21 1.26
N ASP A 455 -4.90 -18.15 1.38
CA ASP A 455 -5.80 -19.22 0.94
C ASP A 455 -5.66 -19.52 -0.56
N VAL A 456 -5.45 -18.48 -1.38
CA VAL A 456 -5.19 -18.61 -2.81
C VAL A 456 -3.83 -19.26 -3.06
N LEU A 457 -2.77 -18.88 -2.34
CA LEU A 457 -1.45 -19.52 -2.44
C LEU A 457 -1.49 -21.00 -2.05
N LEU A 458 -2.24 -21.35 -1.00
CA LEU A 458 -2.38 -22.75 -0.58
C LEU A 458 -2.97 -23.63 -1.68
N THR A 459 -3.90 -23.08 -2.48
CA THR A 459 -4.61 -23.80 -3.53
C THR A 459 -3.93 -23.72 -4.89
N LYS A 460 -3.51 -22.53 -5.33
CA LYS A 460 -2.94 -22.28 -6.67
C LYS A 460 -1.41 -22.25 -6.72
N LYS A 461 -0.74 -22.21 -5.57
CA LYS A 461 0.73 -22.02 -5.42
C LYS A 461 1.28 -20.67 -5.87
N THR A 462 0.49 -19.85 -6.58
CA THR A 462 0.85 -18.52 -7.06
C THR A 462 -0.33 -17.54 -6.85
N ILE A 463 -0.04 -16.23 -6.88
CA ILE A 463 -1.03 -15.15 -6.87
C ILE A 463 -0.78 -14.26 -8.08
N ILE A 464 -1.83 -13.95 -8.83
CA ILE A 464 -1.78 -12.96 -9.92
C ILE A 464 -2.72 -11.78 -9.66
N ASN A 465 -2.61 -10.74 -10.48
CA ASN A 465 -3.39 -9.49 -10.36
C ASN A 465 -4.91 -9.73 -10.41
N PHE A 466 -5.36 -10.78 -11.10
CA PHE A 466 -6.77 -11.20 -11.07
C PHE A 466 -7.21 -11.60 -9.65
N ASP A 467 -6.44 -12.44 -8.97
CA ASP A 467 -6.74 -12.90 -7.61
C ASP A 467 -6.75 -11.72 -6.62
N LEU A 468 -5.77 -10.82 -6.73
CA LEU A 468 -5.73 -9.58 -5.94
C LEU A 468 -7.02 -8.76 -6.11
N ARG A 469 -7.45 -8.52 -7.35
CA ARG A 469 -8.66 -7.75 -7.65
C ARG A 469 -9.92 -8.44 -7.12
N GLU A 470 -10.00 -9.76 -7.25
CA GLU A 470 -11.12 -10.54 -6.73
C GLU A 470 -11.21 -10.42 -5.20
N GLN A 471 -10.10 -10.64 -4.49
CA GLN A 471 -10.08 -10.56 -3.03
C GLN A 471 -10.27 -9.12 -2.52
N TRP A 472 -9.75 -8.13 -3.24
CA TRP A 472 -10.01 -6.71 -2.95
C TRP A 472 -11.50 -6.37 -3.09
N ASN A 473 -12.14 -6.78 -4.19
CA ASN A 473 -13.58 -6.59 -4.41
C ASN A 473 -14.42 -7.31 -3.34
N TYR A 474 -13.99 -8.50 -2.90
CA TYR A 474 -14.62 -9.18 -1.78
C TYR A 474 -14.54 -8.34 -0.50
N ILE A 475 -13.39 -7.73 -0.21
CA ILE A 475 -13.21 -6.90 0.98
C ILE A 475 -14.10 -5.67 0.92
N LEU A 476 -14.08 -4.94 -0.20
CA LEU A 476 -14.97 -3.81 -0.43
C LEU A 476 -16.43 -4.23 -0.23
N GLY A 477 -16.84 -5.38 -0.77
CA GLY A 477 -18.21 -5.86 -0.58
C GLY A 477 -18.55 -6.13 0.88
N ASN A 478 -17.70 -6.84 1.61
CA ASN A 478 -18.12 -7.45 2.89
C ASN A 478 -17.70 -6.65 4.12
N TYR A 479 -16.76 -5.72 4.00
CA TYR A 479 -16.18 -5.00 5.14
C TYR A 479 -16.26 -3.48 4.99
N GLN A 480 -17.47 -2.97 4.75
CA GLN A 480 -17.74 -1.53 4.64
C GLN A 480 -17.15 -0.72 5.81
N TYR A 481 -17.20 -1.25 7.03
CA TYR A 481 -16.70 -0.56 8.22
C TYR A 481 -15.20 -0.27 8.15
N LEU A 482 -14.39 -1.16 7.54
CA LEU A 482 -12.95 -0.93 7.38
C LEU A 482 -12.67 0.22 6.41
N ILE A 483 -13.38 0.22 5.28
CA ILE A 483 -13.24 1.26 4.26
C ILE A 483 -13.70 2.61 4.83
N TYR A 484 -14.77 2.58 5.62
CA TYR A 484 -15.25 3.76 6.32
C TYR A 484 -14.26 4.25 7.39
N ASP A 485 -13.58 3.34 8.09
CA ASP A 485 -12.59 3.68 9.11
C ASP A 485 -11.40 4.45 8.55
N VAL A 486 -11.00 4.16 7.30
CA VAL A 486 -10.02 4.97 6.55
C VAL A 486 -10.65 6.28 6.07
N PHE A 487 -11.83 6.22 5.43
CA PHE A 487 -12.48 7.40 4.87
C PHE A 487 -12.77 8.48 5.91
N LYS A 488 -13.21 8.10 7.11
CA LYS A 488 -13.55 9.06 8.16
C LYS A 488 -12.32 9.75 8.75
N GLN A 489 -11.10 9.24 8.52
CA GLN A 489 -9.87 9.94 8.94
C GLN A 489 -9.75 11.30 8.26
N PHE A 490 -10.21 11.42 7.00
CA PHE A 490 -10.24 12.71 6.28
C PHE A 490 -11.15 13.75 6.92
N PHE A 491 -12.19 13.32 7.64
CA PHE A 491 -13.02 14.22 8.45
C PHE A 491 -12.27 14.71 9.68
N SER A 492 -11.53 13.82 10.35
CA SER A 492 -10.85 14.10 11.62
C SER A 492 -9.47 14.76 11.50
N ALA A 493 -8.92 14.86 10.29
CA ALA A 493 -7.53 15.28 10.06
C ALA A 493 -7.36 16.78 9.81
N GLY A 494 -8.40 17.61 10.00
CA GLY A 494 -8.36 19.05 9.72
C GLY A 494 -8.34 19.41 8.23
N ILE A 495 -8.08 18.46 7.33
CA ILE A 495 -8.02 18.67 5.87
C ILE A 495 -9.27 19.37 5.34
N ILE A 496 -10.46 18.96 5.81
CA ILE A 496 -11.73 19.58 5.41
C ILE A 496 -11.85 21.00 5.93
N GLU A 497 -11.41 21.26 7.16
CA GLU A 497 -11.51 22.59 7.77
C GLU A 497 -10.57 23.58 7.06
N GLU A 498 -9.33 23.16 6.80
CA GLU A 498 -8.30 23.97 6.16
C GLU A 498 -8.57 24.23 4.67
N ASN A 499 -9.20 23.27 3.96
CA ASN A 499 -9.38 23.31 2.51
C ASN A 499 -10.85 23.29 2.06
N LYS A 500 -11.75 23.76 2.93
CA LYS A 500 -13.20 23.60 2.77
C LYS A 500 -13.75 24.04 1.40
N GLU A 501 -13.41 25.25 0.97
CA GLU A 501 -13.94 25.82 -0.28
C GLU A 501 -13.38 25.11 -1.52
N GLU A 502 -12.11 24.70 -1.49
CA GLU A 502 -11.50 23.92 -2.57
C GLU A 502 -12.15 22.53 -2.69
N ILE A 503 -12.31 21.82 -1.56
CA ILE A 503 -12.95 20.51 -1.50
C ILE A 503 -14.42 20.61 -1.94
N LYS A 504 -15.13 21.64 -1.50
CA LYS A 504 -16.49 21.95 -1.95
C LYS A 504 -16.54 22.12 -3.46
N LYS A 505 -15.66 22.95 -4.04
CA LYS A 505 -15.58 23.16 -5.49
C LYS A 505 -15.31 21.85 -6.23
N ILE A 506 -14.39 21.03 -5.74
CA ILE A 506 -14.11 19.70 -6.30
C ILE A 506 -15.36 18.82 -6.26
N ALA A 507 -16.03 18.71 -5.12
CA ALA A 507 -17.22 17.87 -4.94
C ALA A 507 -18.41 18.32 -5.80
N LEU A 508 -18.66 19.63 -5.90
CA LEU A 508 -19.71 20.18 -6.76
C LEU A 508 -19.40 19.94 -8.24
N THR A 509 -18.13 20.07 -8.65
CA THR A 509 -17.70 19.81 -10.02
C THR A 509 -17.85 18.33 -10.38
N PHE A 510 -17.43 17.44 -9.47
CA PHE A 510 -17.65 16.00 -9.59
C PHE A 510 -19.13 15.66 -9.82
N ALA A 511 -20.02 16.21 -8.99
CA ALA A 511 -21.45 15.94 -9.08
C ALA A 511 -22.04 16.49 -10.40
N LYS A 512 -21.65 17.70 -10.82
CA LYS A 512 -22.06 18.29 -12.09
C LYS A 512 -21.61 17.44 -13.28
N GLU A 513 -20.36 17.03 -13.33
CA GLU A 513 -19.83 16.23 -14.44
C GLU A 513 -20.38 14.80 -14.43
N SER A 514 -20.62 14.21 -13.26
CA SER A 514 -21.27 12.89 -13.13
C SER A 514 -22.66 12.83 -13.79
N LEU A 515 -23.36 13.97 -13.87
CA LEU A 515 -24.65 14.08 -14.56
C LEU A 515 -24.52 14.41 -16.05
N ASN A 516 -23.51 15.19 -16.45
CA ASN A 516 -23.43 15.74 -17.80
C ASN A 516 -22.43 15.03 -18.71
N THR A 517 -21.59 14.15 -18.17
CA THR A 517 -20.56 13.42 -18.92
C THR A 517 -20.61 11.93 -18.58
N ASP A 518 -19.74 11.15 -19.20
CA ASP A 518 -19.51 9.73 -18.91
C ASP A 518 -18.51 9.51 -17.75
N LEU A 519 -18.30 10.51 -16.88
CA LEU A 519 -17.38 10.44 -15.73
C LEU A 519 -17.62 9.21 -14.84
N LEU A 520 -18.88 8.85 -14.56
CA LEU A 520 -19.21 7.69 -13.74
C LEU A 520 -18.88 6.36 -14.44
N MET A 521 -19.06 6.30 -15.76
CA MET A 521 -18.64 5.14 -16.58
C MET A 521 -17.12 5.03 -16.58
N PHE A 522 -16.42 6.14 -16.71
CA PHE A 522 -14.96 6.20 -16.65
C PHE A 522 -14.39 5.76 -15.30
N LEU A 523 -14.98 6.21 -14.19
CA LEU A 523 -14.50 5.93 -12.83
C LEU A 523 -14.88 4.55 -12.30
N PHE A 524 -16.12 4.12 -12.56
CA PHE A 524 -16.73 2.95 -11.90
C PHE A 524 -17.21 1.88 -12.88
N SER A 525 -16.93 2.03 -14.18
CA SER A 525 -17.45 1.14 -15.24
C SER A 525 -18.97 0.98 -15.17
N PHE A 526 -19.67 2.03 -14.75
CA PHE A 526 -21.12 2.06 -14.72
C PHE A 526 -21.66 2.13 -16.16
N ASN A 527 -22.35 1.07 -16.60
CA ASN A 527 -22.91 1.02 -17.95
C ASN A 527 -24.21 1.85 -18.02
N ASP A 528 -24.09 3.06 -18.58
CA ASP A 528 -25.22 3.97 -18.82
C ASP A 528 -26.13 3.37 -19.91
N ASN A 529 -27.25 2.76 -19.52
CA ASN A 529 -28.32 2.48 -20.48
C ASN A 529 -29.09 3.77 -20.84
N GLN A 530 -29.83 3.75 -21.95
CA GLN A 530 -30.56 4.93 -22.44
C GLN A 530 -31.46 5.58 -21.36
N LYS A 531 -32.11 4.76 -20.53
CA LYS A 531 -32.92 5.24 -19.41
C LYS A 531 -32.10 6.06 -18.40
N TYR A 532 -30.90 5.61 -18.07
CA TYR A 532 -30.03 6.31 -17.12
C TYR A 532 -29.52 7.63 -17.71
N ILE A 533 -29.21 7.66 -19.02
CA ILE A 533 -28.85 8.88 -19.73
C ILE A 533 -29.99 9.91 -19.68
N GLU A 534 -31.23 9.48 -19.93
CA GLU A 534 -32.41 10.34 -19.84
C GLU A 534 -32.61 10.91 -18.42
N ILE A 535 -32.43 10.08 -17.39
CA ILE A 535 -32.51 10.52 -15.98
C ILE A 535 -31.44 11.57 -15.69
N LYS A 536 -30.19 11.32 -16.08
CA LYS A 536 -29.07 12.26 -15.88
C LYS A 536 -29.32 13.61 -16.54
N LYS A 537 -29.78 13.59 -17.80
CA LYS A 537 -30.10 14.81 -18.56
C LYS A 537 -31.22 15.61 -17.89
N PHE A 538 -32.30 14.95 -17.50
CA PHE A 538 -33.41 15.61 -16.83
C PHE A 538 -32.98 16.24 -15.49
N LEU A 539 -32.26 15.47 -14.65
CA LEU A 539 -31.78 15.96 -13.36
C LEU A 539 -30.78 17.13 -13.49
N SER A 540 -29.96 17.17 -14.56
CA SER A 540 -28.99 18.25 -14.73
C SER A 540 -29.61 19.59 -15.15
N GLN A 541 -30.80 19.56 -15.74
CA GLN A 541 -31.58 20.75 -16.10
C GLN A 541 -32.21 21.42 -14.87
N LEU A 542 -32.58 20.65 -13.84
CA LEU A 542 -33.25 21.17 -12.64
C LEU A 542 -32.33 22.02 -11.76
N ASN A 543 -32.71 23.27 -11.49
CA ASN A 543 -31.99 24.13 -10.56
C ASN A 543 -32.11 23.64 -9.13
N THR A 544 -33.26 23.09 -8.75
CA THR A 544 -33.48 22.51 -7.42
C THR A 544 -32.62 21.27 -7.17
N PHE A 545 -32.27 20.51 -8.22
CA PHE A 545 -31.34 19.40 -8.08
C PHE A 545 -29.90 19.87 -7.83
N LYS A 546 -29.49 21.00 -8.43
CA LYS A 546 -28.21 21.65 -8.11
C LYS A 546 -28.19 22.13 -6.66
N GLU A 547 -29.27 22.72 -6.18
CA GLU A 547 -29.42 23.11 -4.76
C GLU A 547 -29.38 21.89 -3.83
N PHE A 548 -29.98 20.77 -4.24
CA PHE A 548 -29.91 19.52 -3.48
C PHE A 548 -28.47 19.02 -3.36
N ILE A 549 -27.72 18.98 -4.47
CA ILE A 549 -26.29 18.60 -4.44
C ILE A 549 -25.50 19.54 -3.53
N TYR A 550 -25.71 20.85 -3.66
CA TYR A 550 -25.06 21.85 -2.83
C TYR A 550 -25.33 21.62 -1.35
N PHE A 551 -26.60 21.38 -0.99
CA PHE A 551 -27.01 21.07 0.37
C PHE A 551 -26.31 19.83 0.94
N ILE A 552 -26.22 18.74 0.17
CA ILE A 552 -25.54 17.51 0.59
C ILE A 552 -24.05 17.77 0.83
N VAL A 553 -23.37 18.45 -0.11
CA VAL A 553 -21.94 18.76 0.01
C VAL A 553 -21.69 19.67 1.22
N GLU A 554 -22.45 20.75 1.37
CA GLU A 554 -22.37 21.65 2.52
C GLU A 554 -22.56 20.92 3.84
N THR A 555 -23.58 20.06 3.91
CA THR A 555 -23.88 19.31 5.13
C THR A 555 -22.72 18.38 5.51
N LEU A 556 -22.11 17.69 4.54
CA LEU A 556 -20.98 16.81 4.80
C LEU A 556 -19.74 17.57 5.30
N LEU A 557 -19.49 18.76 4.75
CA LEU A 557 -18.34 19.59 5.13
C LEU A 557 -18.56 20.30 6.48
N ASN A 558 -19.77 20.81 6.74
CA ASN A 558 -20.08 21.57 7.96
C ASN A 558 -20.21 20.69 9.21
N TYR A 559 -20.51 19.40 9.03
CA TYR A 559 -20.73 18.46 10.13
C TYR A 559 -19.78 17.26 10.06
N SER A 560 -18.60 17.44 9.48
CA SER A 560 -17.56 16.41 9.33
C SER A 560 -17.26 15.69 10.66
N ASP A 561 -17.17 16.43 11.77
CA ASP A 561 -16.91 15.88 13.11
C ASP A 561 -17.97 14.90 13.60
N ILE A 562 -19.22 15.11 13.22
CA ILE A 562 -20.32 14.20 13.58
C ILE A 562 -20.16 12.92 12.77
N TYR A 563 -19.88 13.05 11.48
CA TYR A 563 -19.70 11.90 10.60
C TYR A 563 -18.41 11.12 10.92
N ALA A 564 -17.35 11.77 11.41
CA ALA A 564 -16.11 11.13 11.83
C ALA A 564 -16.32 10.04 12.90
N LYS A 565 -17.39 10.14 13.69
CA LYS A 565 -17.70 9.22 14.81
C LYS A 565 -18.50 7.99 14.40
N LEU A 566 -18.97 7.93 13.15
CA LEU A 566 -19.78 6.80 12.67
C LEU A 566 -18.91 5.59 12.31
N LYS A 567 -19.56 4.46 12.02
CA LYS A 567 -18.86 3.19 11.73
C LYS A 567 -18.96 2.74 10.28
N THR A 568 -19.94 3.22 9.51
CA THR A 568 -20.16 2.78 8.12
C THR A 568 -20.71 3.89 7.23
N PHE A 569 -20.57 3.76 5.90
CA PHE A 569 -21.24 4.69 4.98
C PHE A 569 -22.78 4.60 5.06
N ASP A 570 -23.33 3.45 5.46
CA ASP A 570 -24.78 3.28 5.64
C ASP A 570 -25.28 4.06 6.86
N GLU A 571 -24.51 4.07 7.95
CA GLU A 571 -24.76 4.93 9.10
C GLU A 571 -24.65 6.41 8.73
N LEU A 572 -23.63 6.81 7.95
CA LEU A 572 -23.49 8.18 7.46
C LEU A 572 -24.72 8.59 6.64
N TRP A 573 -25.13 7.76 5.69
CA TRP A 573 -26.30 8.01 4.86
C TRP A 573 -27.58 8.16 5.68
N THR A 574 -27.79 7.25 6.63
CA THR A 574 -28.95 7.27 7.52
C THR A 574 -28.97 8.54 8.37
N ASN A 575 -27.84 8.89 8.99
CA ASN A 575 -27.72 10.08 9.85
C ASN A 575 -27.93 11.36 9.04
N LEU A 576 -27.32 11.47 7.85
CA LEU A 576 -27.50 12.61 6.97
C LEU A 576 -28.99 12.82 6.67
N ILE A 577 -29.74 11.76 6.37
CA ILE A 577 -31.16 11.87 6.05
C ILE A 577 -32.00 12.22 7.28
N VAL A 578 -31.77 11.55 8.40
CA VAL A 578 -32.57 11.74 9.62
C VAL A 578 -32.40 13.15 10.17
N ASN A 579 -31.15 13.63 10.26
CA ASN A 579 -30.85 14.94 10.82
C ASN A 579 -31.29 16.10 9.91
N ASN A 580 -31.48 15.84 8.61
CA ASN A 580 -31.84 16.84 7.62
C ASN A 580 -33.24 16.63 7.01
N LYS A 581 -34.08 15.81 7.64
CA LYS A 581 -35.37 15.38 7.11
C LYS A 581 -36.22 16.53 6.57
N TYR A 582 -36.38 17.62 7.34
CA TYR A 582 -37.24 18.74 6.95
C TYR A 582 -36.66 19.54 5.77
N ASN A 583 -35.34 19.77 5.75
CA ASN A 583 -34.65 20.41 4.62
C ASN A 583 -34.78 19.56 3.35
N LEU A 584 -34.69 18.23 3.47
CA LEU A 584 -34.90 17.31 2.35
C LEU A 584 -36.34 17.35 1.84
N ILE A 585 -37.35 17.41 2.72
CA ILE A 585 -38.76 17.58 2.31
C ILE A 585 -38.93 18.91 1.57
N TYR A 586 -38.38 20.00 2.10
CA TYR A 586 -38.43 21.32 1.47
C TYR A 586 -37.80 21.32 0.07
N LEU A 587 -36.63 20.72 -0.10
CA LEU A 587 -35.98 20.59 -1.41
C LEU A 587 -36.77 19.72 -2.38
N LEU A 588 -37.41 18.65 -1.90
CA LEU A 588 -38.30 17.81 -2.72
C LEU A 588 -39.56 18.56 -3.16
N ASP A 589 -40.15 19.35 -2.28
CA ASP A 589 -41.31 20.21 -2.59
C ASP A 589 -40.93 21.27 -3.62
N LYS A 590 -39.79 21.96 -3.42
CA LYS A 590 -39.27 22.93 -4.37
C LYS A 590 -39.00 22.30 -5.74
N ALA A 591 -38.40 21.11 -5.77
CA ALA A 591 -38.18 20.35 -7.00
C ALA A 591 -39.50 19.97 -7.69
N PHE A 592 -40.50 19.57 -6.92
CA PHE A 592 -41.83 19.27 -7.46
C PHE A 592 -42.49 20.50 -8.09
N ILE A 593 -42.38 21.66 -7.43
CA ILE A 593 -42.87 22.93 -7.97
C ILE A 593 -42.18 23.25 -9.29
N GLU A 594 -40.86 23.10 -9.38
CA GLU A 594 -40.09 23.31 -10.61
C GLU A 594 -40.59 22.44 -11.77
N ILE A 595 -40.72 21.12 -11.57
CA ILE A 595 -41.16 20.18 -12.62
C ILE A 595 -42.65 20.27 -12.97
N SER A 596 -43.44 20.98 -12.17
CA SER A 596 -44.90 21.15 -12.37
C SER A 596 -45.31 22.56 -12.76
N LYS A 597 -44.33 23.45 -13.06
CA LYS A 597 -44.58 24.75 -13.71
C LYS A 597 -45.19 24.53 -15.09
N ASP A 598 -46.06 25.44 -15.50
CA ASP A 598 -46.82 25.27 -16.75
C ASP A 598 -45.89 25.25 -17.98
N GLU A 599 -44.75 25.94 -17.91
CA GLU A 599 -43.70 25.94 -18.94
C GLU A 599 -42.91 24.61 -19.02
N GLU A 600 -42.76 23.91 -17.88
CA GLU A 600 -41.89 22.72 -17.72
C GLU A 600 -42.67 21.39 -17.68
N ILE A 601 -43.99 21.45 -17.47
CA ILE A 601 -44.81 20.27 -17.21
C ILE A 601 -44.83 19.31 -18.40
N GLN A 602 -44.78 19.82 -19.63
CA GLN A 602 -44.76 18.98 -20.84
C GLN A 602 -43.44 18.23 -21.01
N GLU A 603 -42.30 18.87 -20.68
CA GLU A 603 -41.00 18.22 -20.66
C GLU A 603 -40.96 17.12 -19.59
N THR A 604 -41.50 17.40 -18.40
CA THR A 604 -41.63 16.43 -17.31
C THR A 604 -42.51 15.23 -17.70
N ILE A 605 -43.64 15.45 -18.38
CA ILE A 605 -44.49 14.38 -18.89
C ILE A 605 -43.73 13.51 -19.90
N ASN A 606 -43.04 14.13 -20.85
CA ASN A 606 -42.24 13.42 -21.85
C ASN A 606 -41.13 12.60 -21.21
N PHE A 607 -40.45 13.16 -20.20
CA PHE A 607 -39.43 12.47 -19.41
C PHE A 607 -40.00 11.24 -18.69
N ILE A 608 -41.15 11.36 -18.00
CA ILE A 608 -41.79 10.24 -17.31
C ILE A 608 -42.22 9.16 -18.30
N LEU A 609 -42.78 9.54 -19.46
CA LEU A 609 -43.14 8.60 -20.52
C LEU A 609 -41.91 7.81 -21.00
N ASN A 610 -40.84 8.52 -21.38
CA ASN A 610 -39.65 7.89 -21.89
C ASN A 610 -39.04 6.96 -20.85
N THR A 611 -38.83 7.42 -19.61
CA THR A 611 -38.19 6.59 -18.56
C THR A 611 -39.04 5.45 -18.01
N TYR A 612 -40.37 5.59 -17.98
CA TYR A 612 -41.28 4.54 -17.47
C TYR A 612 -41.50 3.42 -18.49
N PHE A 613 -41.53 3.76 -19.79
CA PHE A 613 -41.79 2.81 -20.88
C PHE A 613 -40.51 2.32 -21.60
N SER A 614 -39.34 2.95 -21.43
CA SER A 614 -38.05 2.55 -22.05
C SER A 614 -37.39 1.27 -21.54
N LYS A 615 -38.11 0.36 -20.86
CA LYS A 615 -37.53 -0.97 -20.56
C LYS A 615 -37.31 -1.72 -21.88
N GLN A 616 -36.24 -2.52 -21.96
CA GLN A 616 -35.91 -3.43 -23.07
C GLN A 616 -37.05 -4.38 -23.54
N ASN A 617 -38.21 -4.37 -22.86
CA ASN A 617 -39.34 -5.25 -23.11
C ASN A 617 -40.64 -4.46 -23.32
N CYS A 618 -40.62 -3.24 -23.86
CA CYS A 618 -41.85 -2.57 -24.30
C CYS A 618 -41.71 -2.13 -25.76
N GLN A 619 -42.73 -2.40 -26.58
CA GLN A 619 -42.83 -1.84 -27.93
C GLN A 619 -43.04 -0.32 -27.86
N GLU A 620 -42.69 0.40 -28.93
CA GLU A 620 -43.02 1.81 -29.05
C GLU A 620 -44.53 2.01 -28.87
N LEU A 621 -44.92 2.94 -27.99
CA LEU A 621 -46.32 3.17 -27.67
C LEU A 621 -47.06 3.70 -28.89
N LYS A 622 -48.16 3.03 -29.26
CA LYS A 622 -49.09 3.52 -30.29
C LYS A 622 -49.57 4.95 -29.94
N PRO A 623 -49.84 5.81 -30.93
CA PRO A 623 -50.22 7.22 -30.69
C PRO A 623 -51.37 7.39 -29.69
N ARG A 624 -52.37 6.51 -29.74
CA ARG A 624 -53.50 6.49 -28.78
C ARG A 624 -53.05 6.20 -27.35
N ASP A 625 -52.22 5.17 -27.16
CA ASP A 625 -51.73 4.77 -25.84
C ASP A 625 -50.78 5.85 -25.27
N LYS A 626 -49.96 6.48 -26.12
CA LYS A 626 -49.09 7.62 -25.75
C LYS A 626 -49.91 8.83 -25.29
N LYS A 627 -50.99 9.18 -26.00
CA LYS A 627 -51.92 10.26 -25.62
C LYS A 627 -52.56 10.00 -24.25
N ILE A 628 -53.13 8.81 -24.05
CA ILE A 628 -53.77 8.43 -22.77
C ILE A 628 -52.74 8.43 -21.62
N ALA A 629 -51.53 7.92 -21.86
CA ALA A 629 -50.48 7.93 -20.85
C ALA A 629 -50.05 9.36 -20.48
N SER A 630 -49.89 10.24 -21.46
CA SER A 630 -49.58 11.66 -21.26
C SER A 630 -50.64 12.38 -20.41
N GLU A 631 -51.93 12.20 -20.77
CA GLU A 631 -53.05 12.79 -20.04
C GLU A 631 -53.12 12.30 -18.59
N ASN A 632 -52.86 11.01 -18.34
CA ASN A 632 -52.85 10.46 -16.98
C ASN A 632 -51.63 10.94 -16.16
N ILE A 633 -50.46 11.10 -16.77
CA ILE A 633 -49.28 11.67 -16.08
C ILE A 633 -49.55 13.13 -15.73
N LYS A 634 -50.08 13.93 -16.68
CA LYS A 634 -50.47 15.32 -16.44
C LYS A 634 -51.47 15.43 -15.28
N TYR A 635 -52.50 14.59 -15.29
CA TYR A 635 -53.50 14.53 -14.24
C TYR A 635 -52.90 14.21 -12.87
N ILE A 636 -51.95 13.26 -12.80
CA ILE A 636 -51.23 12.93 -11.56
C ILE A 636 -50.45 14.14 -11.05
N LEU A 637 -49.69 14.82 -11.92
CA LEU A 637 -48.89 15.99 -11.56
C LEU A 637 -49.78 17.16 -11.07
N GLU A 638 -50.86 17.48 -11.78
CA GLU A 638 -51.81 18.52 -11.36
C GLU A 638 -52.52 18.17 -10.05
N THR A 639 -52.85 16.90 -9.84
CA THR A 639 -53.46 16.44 -8.58
C THR A 639 -52.48 16.62 -7.42
N PHE A 640 -51.20 16.30 -7.60
CA PHE A 640 -50.16 16.56 -6.59
C PHE A 640 -49.97 18.06 -6.34
N LYS A 641 -49.92 18.88 -7.40
CA LYS A 641 -49.80 20.35 -7.32
C LYS A 641 -50.93 20.98 -6.49
N ASN A 642 -52.15 20.49 -6.64
CA ASN A 642 -53.33 20.99 -5.92
C ASN A 642 -53.50 20.42 -4.49
N HIS A 643 -52.69 19.43 -4.09
CA HIS A 643 -52.77 18.77 -2.77
C HIS A 643 -51.40 18.65 -2.11
N SER A 644 -50.74 19.78 -1.86
CA SER A 644 -49.37 19.85 -1.30
C SER A 644 -49.19 19.07 0.01
N TYR A 645 -50.17 19.06 0.91
CA TYR A 645 -50.09 18.26 2.14
C TYR A 645 -50.03 16.74 1.87
N PHE A 646 -50.78 16.26 0.88
CA PHE A 646 -50.73 14.85 0.48
C PHE A 646 -49.37 14.50 -0.13
N LEU A 647 -48.83 15.39 -0.96
CA LEU A 647 -47.50 15.25 -1.55
C LEU A 647 -46.39 15.23 -0.49
N ASN A 648 -46.43 16.13 0.50
CA ASN A 648 -45.48 16.16 1.61
C ASN A 648 -45.52 14.88 2.45
N ASN A 649 -46.70 14.29 2.65
CA ASN A 649 -46.82 12.97 3.28
C ASN A 649 -46.12 11.88 2.45
N LEU A 650 -46.25 11.91 1.13
CA LEU A 650 -45.53 10.98 0.25
C LEU A 650 -44.02 11.20 0.27
N PHE A 651 -43.53 12.44 0.32
CA PHE A 651 -42.10 12.73 0.50
C PHE A 651 -41.57 12.22 1.83
N ASN A 652 -42.33 12.38 2.91
CA ASN A 652 -41.97 11.81 4.21
C ASN A 652 -41.87 10.26 4.15
N HIS A 653 -42.79 9.60 3.46
CA HIS A 653 -42.73 8.14 3.23
C HIS A 653 -41.53 7.74 2.37
N PHE A 654 -41.22 8.52 1.33
CA PHE A 654 -40.08 8.32 0.46
C PHE A 654 -38.76 8.44 1.21
N ILE A 655 -38.57 9.51 1.98
CA ILE A 655 -37.39 9.75 2.82
C ILE A 655 -37.20 8.60 3.82
N ASN A 656 -38.29 8.16 4.47
CA ASN A 656 -38.25 7.05 5.41
C ASN A 656 -37.83 5.71 4.78
N LYS A 657 -37.98 5.54 3.46
CA LYS A 657 -37.47 4.38 2.75
C LYS A 657 -36.07 4.57 2.24
N ILE A 658 -35.75 5.74 1.70
CA ILE A 658 -34.41 6.04 1.19
C ILE A 658 -33.36 5.92 2.28
N LYS A 659 -33.68 6.31 3.53
CA LYS A 659 -32.74 6.15 4.66
C LYS A 659 -32.31 4.70 4.90
N THR A 660 -33.12 3.72 4.49
CA THR A 660 -32.83 2.29 4.65
C THR A 660 -32.08 1.68 3.47
N ILE A 661 -31.88 2.45 2.40
CA ILE A 661 -31.07 2.03 1.26
C ILE A 661 -29.61 2.16 1.66
N SER A 662 -28.79 1.20 1.23
CA SER A 662 -27.34 1.28 1.33
C SER A 662 -26.76 1.76 -0.01
N PRO A 663 -26.39 3.05 -0.17
CA PRO A 663 -25.75 3.53 -1.39
C PRO A 663 -24.44 2.78 -1.68
N TYR A 664 -23.72 2.42 -0.62
CA TYR A 664 -22.46 1.67 -0.72
C TYR A 664 -22.66 0.31 -1.39
N ASN A 665 -23.67 -0.47 -0.97
CA ASN A 665 -23.96 -1.77 -1.59
C ASN A 665 -24.44 -1.65 -3.04
N LEU A 666 -25.01 -0.50 -3.44
CA LEU A 666 -25.36 -0.25 -4.84
C LEU A 666 -24.14 -0.07 -5.72
N ILE A 667 -23.12 0.62 -5.20
CA ILE A 667 -21.86 0.85 -5.90
C ILE A 667 -21.04 -0.45 -5.92
N VAL A 668 -20.93 -1.15 -4.80
CA VAL A 668 -19.94 -2.23 -4.64
C VAL A 668 -20.50 -3.63 -4.92
N LYS A 669 -21.76 -3.93 -4.57
CA LYS A 669 -22.33 -5.30 -4.72
C LYS A 669 -23.28 -5.46 -5.89
N THR A 670 -23.57 -4.39 -6.63
CA THR A 670 -24.55 -4.36 -7.73
C THR A 670 -25.88 -5.07 -7.41
N LYS A 671 -26.32 -5.03 -6.14
CA LYS A 671 -27.57 -5.69 -5.71
C LYS A 671 -28.78 -4.96 -6.29
N LYS A 672 -29.76 -5.72 -6.81
CA LYS A 672 -31.06 -5.16 -7.22
C LYS A 672 -31.78 -4.58 -6.00
N LEU A 673 -32.13 -3.30 -6.09
CA LEU A 673 -32.99 -2.65 -5.12
C LEU A 673 -34.39 -3.26 -5.17
N ASN A 674 -34.94 -3.56 -4.00
CA ASN A 674 -36.38 -3.73 -3.86
C ASN A 674 -37.09 -2.43 -4.26
N SER A 675 -38.26 -2.55 -4.90
CA SER A 675 -39.03 -1.37 -5.34
C SER A 675 -39.33 -0.45 -4.16
N ILE A 676 -38.74 0.76 -4.19
CA ILE A 676 -38.90 1.79 -3.16
C ILE A 676 -40.38 2.21 -3.09
N PHE A 677 -41.01 2.36 -4.25
CA PHE A 677 -42.44 2.65 -4.37
C PHE A 677 -43.25 1.38 -4.63
N LYS A 678 -44.29 1.19 -3.82
CA LYS A 678 -45.36 0.21 -4.01
C LYS A 678 -46.67 1.01 -4.04
N LEU A 679 -47.63 0.63 -4.88
CA LEU A 679 -48.90 1.33 -5.02
C LEU A 679 -49.59 1.54 -3.66
N ARG A 680 -49.47 0.57 -2.75
CA ARG A 680 -49.99 0.64 -1.38
C ARG A 680 -49.47 1.80 -0.54
N ASN A 681 -48.33 2.42 -0.89
CA ASN A 681 -47.82 3.59 -0.15
C ASN A 681 -48.38 4.91 -0.70
N ILE A 682 -49.12 4.88 -1.81
CA ILE A 682 -49.83 6.03 -2.38
C ILE A 682 -51.25 6.07 -1.82
N ILE A 683 -51.83 4.91 -1.48
CA ILE A 683 -53.13 4.78 -0.84
C ILE A 683 -52.98 5.17 0.65
N ILE A 684 -53.57 6.29 1.02
CA ILE A 684 -53.60 6.77 2.41
C ILE A 684 -55.05 6.76 2.87
N PHE A 685 -55.34 6.04 3.96
CA PHE A 685 -56.67 5.93 4.57
C PHE A 685 -56.92 7.05 5.59
N ASP A 686 -56.85 8.29 5.13
CA ASP A 686 -57.13 9.50 5.93
C ASP A 686 -57.98 10.52 5.14
N ARG A 687 -57.93 11.81 5.50
CA ARG A 687 -58.63 12.88 4.78
C ARG A 687 -58.24 13.03 3.30
N TYR A 688 -57.20 12.33 2.82
CA TYR A 688 -56.74 12.35 1.43
C TYR A 688 -57.13 11.10 0.62
N VAL A 689 -58.02 10.23 1.15
CA VAL A 689 -58.48 9.02 0.46
C VAL A 689 -58.92 9.30 -0.97
N LEU A 690 -59.73 10.34 -1.21
CA LEU A 690 -60.24 10.67 -2.54
C LEU A 690 -59.10 11.02 -3.53
N SER A 691 -58.13 11.82 -3.11
CA SER A 691 -56.96 12.17 -3.95
C SER A 691 -56.07 10.94 -4.19
N SER A 692 -55.91 10.08 -3.18
CA SER A 692 -55.16 8.83 -3.29
C SER A 692 -55.80 7.84 -4.28
N LEU A 693 -57.14 7.72 -4.29
CA LEU A 693 -57.89 6.87 -5.20
C LEU A 693 -57.82 7.38 -6.64
N LYS A 694 -57.93 8.70 -6.84
CA LYS A 694 -57.79 9.35 -8.15
C LYS A 694 -56.42 9.10 -8.76
N ILE A 695 -55.34 9.30 -7.99
CA ILE A 695 -53.97 9.04 -8.44
C ILE A 695 -53.75 7.56 -8.68
N SER A 696 -54.23 6.68 -7.79
CA SER A 696 -54.10 5.23 -7.94
C SER A 696 -54.78 4.74 -9.22
N LYS A 697 -55.97 5.26 -9.56
CA LYS A 697 -56.67 4.95 -10.81
C LYS A 697 -55.82 5.34 -12.03
N ALA A 698 -55.27 6.55 -12.05
CA ALA A 698 -54.40 7.00 -13.14
C ALA A 698 -53.11 6.15 -13.26
N ILE A 699 -52.50 5.75 -12.14
CA ILE A 699 -51.34 4.86 -12.13
C ILE A 699 -51.71 3.46 -12.65
N LEU A 700 -52.87 2.92 -12.29
CA LEU A 700 -53.35 1.63 -12.80
C LEU A 700 -53.55 1.65 -14.31
N VAL A 701 -54.03 2.76 -14.88
CA VAL A 701 -54.09 2.96 -16.34
C VAL A 701 -52.69 2.89 -16.96
N LEU A 702 -51.70 3.58 -16.39
CA LEU A 702 -50.31 3.52 -16.86
C LEU A 702 -49.71 2.11 -16.77
N ILE A 703 -49.99 1.37 -15.69
CA ILE A 703 -49.59 -0.04 -15.54
C ILE A 703 -50.25 -0.92 -16.61
N SER A 704 -51.54 -0.73 -16.87
CA SER A 704 -52.28 -1.46 -17.90
C SER A 704 -51.71 -1.22 -19.30
N ILE A 705 -51.42 0.05 -19.65
CA ILE A 705 -50.80 0.41 -20.93
C ILE A 705 -49.43 -0.26 -21.05
N LYS A 706 -48.63 -0.25 -19.97
CA LYS A 706 -47.31 -0.88 -19.95
C LYS A 706 -47.39 -2.39 -20.17
N ASN A 707 -48.31 -3.07 -19.47
CA ASN A 707 -48.50 -4.51 -19.60
C ASN A 707 -48.99 -4.90 -21.00
N LYS A 708 -49.91 -4.12 -21.58
CA LYS A 708 -50.40 -4.31 -22.95
C LYS A 708 -49.29 -4.23 -24.00
N ASN A 709 -48.32 -3.34 -23.80
CA ASN A 709 -47.23 -3.09 -24.75
C ASN A 709 -45.93 -3.79 -24.35
N LYS A 710 -45.97 -4.77 -23.44
CA LYS A 710 -44.80 -5.52 -23.02
C LYS A 710 -44.44 -6.57 -24.08
N LEU A 711 -43.17 -6.62 -24.49
CA LEU A 711 -42.58 -7.66 -25.34
C LEU A 711 -42.47 -8.99 -24.58
#